data_AF-A0A8H5LUC6-F1
#
_entry.id   AF-A0A8H5LUC6-F1
#
_cell.length_a   1.000
_cell.length_b   1.000
_cell.length_c   1.000
_cell.angle_alpha   90.00
_cell.angle_beta   90.00
_cell.angle_gamma   90.00
#
_symmetry.space_group_name_H-M   'P 1'
#
loop_
_entity.id
_entity.type
_entity.pdbx_description
1 polymer ?
#
loop_
_entity_poly.entity_id
_entity_poly.type
_entity_poly.pdbx_seq_one_letter_code
_entity_poly.pdbx_strand_id
1 'polypeptide(L)'
;MVGKAQSQLRKAHDASQQKAGQLELAVNAYTEEQKKPEDERKGLRKIALEYRVDRSTLSRRVRGGRTIQEFNASKQKLTEAEERIIADHIVKLGNRAQGPTKLQIEEFANHILFNKYGEKYEKVGKRWLYDFYARHPEIDTYWSKSLDTQRAGALNKHVVEHWFAYVKTNVIDVGILPEDWYGMDETNCPRGNLAKERVAGGSRKKIQHQQGGANRENVTGIVTICGDGTVLRPTLIFKGANLWTAWCKNNIANATFSASPKGWTDSELTINWLVNDFDPQTREKAQGRTRALFMDGHSSHFTEPVIQFALANGIVVIGYPPHCTHALQGLDVVCFAKLKAQLKKAVTKFEELHQEPVGKADFTGVFGKAFLDSINNDTVLAAWKATGLHPFDPSVITKEQMQPAEAKSVNSSFALTQTSPVKAIVKSFRTYEPSSFELDPSLAACPATPSTSAHSSPPISSPLRRPREPPSSPETPSKRMRILTSNLSATTSASFLTSKDPYSSSISLPALLEKELATMEEPDWDLIGMSSDPSQYIGKESMGRQIFRLTGALSNAKSLIEVHRENEEAWAAQAVLQDLTLVKMKRVIVAQEERKKDKKEKDNISLPGPGEGYARIWSDESILEFKRKKREEQEQEAKAKEERAKNKEDMKIKKAAFEAEWKSIMEGHQRAVDEWNEECRKLKENGVKKKDWPWKPTHISKKDLSVQWFGTNRKASQTVDGDEEGAEGGEGNNERNEDGEMDED
;
A
#
# COMPACT_ATOMS: atom_id res chain seq x y z
N MET A 1 22.75 23.58 -16.77
CA MET A 1 22.57 22.99 -15.42
C MET A 1 23.60 23.60 -14.49
N VAL A 2 23.17 24.48 -13.59
CA VAL A 2 24.05 24.99 -12.51
C VAL A 2 24.21 23.84 -11.51
N GLY A 3 25.41 23.27 -11.42
CA GLY A 3 25.70 22.12 -10.57
C GLY A 3 25.39 22.41 -9.11
N LYS A 4 24.51 21.62 -8.50
CA LYS A 4 24.26 21.68 -7.05
C LYS A 4 25.59 21.45 -6.32
N ALA A 5 25.84 22.22 -5.26
CA ALA A 5 27.01 22.05 -4.42
C ALA A 5 27.06 20.60 -3.88
N GLN A 6 28.11 19.86 -4.22
CA GLN A 6 28.33 18.52 -3.69
C GLN A 6 28.39 18.57 -2.15
N SER A 7 27.76 17.59 -1.50
CA SER A 7 27.88 17.38 -0.06
C SER A 7 29.35 17.30 0.36
N GLN A 8 29.69 17.79 1.56
CA GLN A 8 31.06 17.73 2.09
C GLN A 8 31.61 16.31 2.10
N LEU A 9 30.76 15.30 2.34
CA LEU A 9 31.14 13.88 2.30
C LEU A 9 31.55 13.44 0.89
N ARG A 10 30.82 13.87 -0.13
CA ARG A 10 31.10 13.54 -1.54
C ARG A 10 32.41 14.19 -2.00
N LYS A 11 32.66 15.45 -1.61
CA LYS A 11 33.94 16.13 -1.88
C LYS A 11 35.12 15.40 -1.23
N ALA A 12 34.96 14.93 0.01
CA ALA A 12 36.00 14.17 0.71
C ALA A 12 36.24 12.80 0.06
N HIS A 13 35.18 12.11 -0.36
CA HIS A 13 35.28 10.84 -1.08
C HIS A 13 35.97 11.01 -2.44
N ASP A 14 35.53 11.96 -3.27
CA ASP A 14 36.10 12.22 -4.60
C ASP A 14 37.60 12.57 -4.51
N ALA A 15 37.99 13.39 -3.53
CA ALA A 15 39.39 13.72 -3.26
C ALA A 15 40.22 12.49 -2.82
N SER A 16 39.62 11.60 -2.04
CA SER A 16 40.26 10.35 -1.59
C SER A 16 40.47 9.37 -2.76
N GLN A 17 39.45 9.18 -3.61
CA GLN A 17 39.53 8.34 -4.80
C GLN A 17 40.55 8.86 -5.82
N GLN A 18 40.58 10.18 -6.03
CA GLN A 18 41.56 10.80 -6.92
C GLN A 18 43.00 10.57 -6.45
N LYS A 19 43.24 10.63 -5.13
CA LYS A 19 44.54 10.33 -4.53
C LYS A 19 44.92 8.85 -4.65
N ALA A 20 43.96 7.94 -4.51
CA ALA A 20 44.17 6.50 -4.69
C ALA A 20 44.51 6.17 -6.16
N GLY A 21 43.76 6.70 -7.13
CA GLY A 21 44.01 6.50 -8.55
C GLY A 21 45.36 7.06 -9.00
N GLN A 22 45.77 8.23 -8.49
CA GLN A 22 47.12 8.76 -8.75
C GLN A 22 48.23 7.84 -8.22
N LEU A 23 48.02 7.20 -7.07
CA LEU A 23 48.97 6.25 -6.50
C LEU A 23 49.06 4.96 -7.33
N GLU A 24 47.94 4.42 -7.83
CA GLU A 24 47.97 3.25 -8.73
C GLU A 24 48.66 3.55 -10.05
N LEU A 25 48.39 4.71 -10.66
CA LEU A 25 49.08 5.14 -11.87
C LEU A 25 50.60 5.25 -11.64
N ALA A 26 51.02 5.76 -10.48
CA ALA A 26 52.44 5.84 -10.12
C ALA A 26 53.09 4.45 -9.89
N VAL A 27 52.34 3.49 -9.33
CA VAL A 27 52.80 2.10 -9.15
C VAL A 27 52.95 1.40 -10.50
N ASN A 28 51.98 1.56 -11.40
CA ASN A 28 52.04 0.99 -12.74
C ASN A 28 53.20 1.59 -13.53
N ALA A 29 53.37 2.91 -13.49
CA ALA A 29 54.50 3.59 -14.12
C ALA A 29 55.85 3.12 -13.58
N TYR A 30 55.96 2.91 -12.26
CA TYR A 30 57.18 2.36 -11.66
C TYR A 30 57.47 0.92 -12.09
N THR A 31 56.43 0.08 -12.18
CA THR A 31 56.53 -1.32 -12.62
C THR A 31 56.94 -1.42 -14.08
N GLU A 32 56.40 -0.58 -14.97
CA GLU A 32 56.82 -0.51 -16.38
C GLU A 32 58.26 -0.01 -16.53
N GLU A 33 58.68 0.97 -15.72
CA GLU A 33 60.07 1.44 -15.70
C GLU A 33 61.05 0.38 -15.18
N GLN A 34 60.62 -0.62 -14.39
CA GLN A 34 61.48 -1.75 -14.01
C GLN A 34 61.85 -2.66 -15.18
N LYS A 35 61.06 -2.66 -16.26
CA LYS A 35 61.26 -3.54 -17.41
C LYS A 35 62.31 -3.01 -18.39
N LYS A 36 62.77 -1.76 -18.20
CA LYS A 36 63.80 -1.11 -19.02
C LYS A 36 65.21 -1.51 -18.54
N PRO A 37 66.22 -1.50 -19.43
CA PRO A 37 67.61 -1.69 -19.04
C PRO A 37 68.05 -0.70 -17.95
N GLU A 38 68.95 -1.14 -17.06
CA GLU A 38 69.29 -0.47 -15.81
C GLU A 38 69.80 0.97 -16.01
N ASP A 39 70.44 1.21 -17.16
CA ASP A 39 71.03 2.49 -17.55
C ASP A 39 69.99 3.57 -17.96
N GLU A 40 68.76 3.18 -18.26
CA GLU A 40 67.69 4.07 -18.76
C GLU A 40 66.51 4.24 -17.79
N ARG A 41 66.55 3.54 -16.65
CA ARG A 41 65.41 3.43 -15.74
C ARG A 41 65.21 4.68 -14.87
N LYS A 42 63.96 5.14 -14.77
CA LYS A 42 63.59 6.17 -13.79
C LYS A 42 63.54 5.58 -12.36
N GLY A 43 64.28 6.17 -11.43
CA GLY A 43 64.24 5.81 -10.01
C GLY A 43 62.91 6.19 -9.32
N LEU A 44 62.58 5.48 -8.23
CA LEU A 44 61.30 5.63 -7.50
C LEU A 44 61.00 7.07 -7.05
N ARG A 45 62.04 7.85 -6.73
CA ARG A 45 61.92 9.28 -6.35
C ARG A 45 61.45 10.18 -7.50
N LYS A 46 61.90 9.89 -8.73
CA LYS A 46 61.54 10.66 -9.93
C LYS A 46 60.08 10.43 -10.29
N ILE A 47 59.62 9.17 -10.19
CA ILE A 47 58.23 8.79 -10.45
C ILE A 47 57.29 9.33 -9.36
N ALA A 48 57.68 9.27 -8.09
CA ALA A 48 56.90 9.88 -7.00
C ALA A 48 56.66 11.39 -7.22
N LEU A 49 57.67 12.11 -7.71
CA LEU A 49 57.57 13.53 -8.02
C LEU A 49 56.68 13.80 -9.26
N GLU A 50 56.84 13.00 -10.32
CA GLU A 50 56.08 13.11 -11.57
C GLU A 50 54.57 12.92 -11.35
N TYR A 51 54.20 11.97 -10.48
CA TYR A 51 52.80 11.66 -10.15
C TYR A 51 52.28 12.37 -8.89
N ARG A 52 53.08 13.26 -8.28
CA ARG A 52 52.73 14.02 -7.04
C ARG A 52 52.29 13.14 -5.87
N VAL A 53 52.90 11.97 -5.71
CA VAL A 53 52.63 11.03 -4.61
C VAL A 53 53.81 10.97 -3.64
N ASP A 54 53.53 10.67 -2.37
CA ASP A 54 54.58 10.53 -1.38
C ASP A 54 55.48 9.31 -1.65
N ARG A 55 56.80 9.51 -1.61
CA ARG A 55 57.81 8.49 -1.94
C ARG A 55 57.76 7.28 -1.01
N SER A 56 57.49 7.49 0.28
CA SER A 56 57.41 6.40 1.26
C SER A 56 56.16 5.54 1.02
N THR A 57 55.06 6.19 0.66
CA THR A 57 53.78 5.56 0.34
C THR A 57 53.88 4.71 -0.93
N LEU A 58 54.49 5.25 -2.00
CA LEU A 58 54.76 4.53 -3.25
C LEU A 58 55.69 3.32 -3.01
N SER A 59 56.79 3.50 -2.28
CA SER A 59 57.72 2.41 -1.96
C SER A 59 57.09 1.28 -1.15
N ARG A 60 56.16 1.59 -0.24
CA ARG A 60 55.41 0.57 0.51
C ARG A 60 54.46 -0.21 -0.40
N ARG A 61 53.78 0.48 -1.32
CA ARG A 61 52.83 -0.15 -2.24
C ARG A 61 53.51 -1.06 -3.26
N VAL A 62 54.64 -0.62 -3.82
CA VAL A 62 55.48 -1.42 -4.73
C VAL A 62 56.00 -2.71 -4.08
N ARG A 63 56.28 -2.70 -2.78
CA ARG A 63 56.70 -3.87 -2.00
C ARG A 63 55.55 -4.81 -1.59
N GLY A 64 54.38 -4.67 -2.22
CA GLY A 64 53.20 -5.49 -1.92
C GLY A 64 52.42 -5.05 -0.66
N GLY A 65 52.68 -3.86 -0.12
CA GLY A 65 51.95 -3.34 1.02
C GLY A 65 50.47 -3.07 0.68
N ARG A 66 49.57 -3.45 1.60
CA ARG A 66 48.12 -3.20 1.47
C ARG A 66 47.81 -1.70 1.53
N THR A 67 46.79 -1.26 0.81
CA THR A 67 46.27 0.12 0.93
C THR A 67 45.56 0.30 2.28
N ILE A 68 45.42 1.54 2.71
CA ILE A 68 44.60 1.86 3.90
C ILE A 68 43.14 1.44 3.67
N GLN A 69 42.66 1.52 2.42
CA GLN A 69 41.32 1.07 2.05
C GLN A 69 41.19 -0.45 2.16
N GLU A 70 42.15 -1.23 1.62
CA GLU A 70 42.19 -2.69 1.73
C GLU A 70 42.28 -3.15 3.20
N PHE A 71 43.12 -2.47 4.00
CA PHE A 71 43.24 -2.75 5.43
C PHE A 71 41.95 -2.41 6.20
N ASN A 72 41.31 -1.28 5.89
CA ASN A 72 40.05 -0.90 6.52
C ASN A 72 38.90 -1.81 6.08
N ALA A 73 38.87 -2.24 4.82
CA ALA A 73 37.91 -3.21 4.31
C ALA A 73 38.01 -4.55 5.07
N SER A 74 39.24 -5.01 5.35
CA SER A 74 39.45 -6.24 6.16
C SER A 74 39.00 -6.12 7.63
N LYS A 75 38.71 -4.90 8.10
CA LYS A 75 38.18 -4.63 9.45
C LYS A 75 36.68 -4.34 9.47
N GLN A 76 36.01 -4.33 8.31
CA GLN A 76 34.58 -4.09 8.26
C GLN A 76 33.83 -5.31 8.80
N LYS A 77 32.76 -5.04 9.57
CA LYS A 77 31.88 -6.09 10.09
C LYS A 77 31.02 -6.71 9.00
N LEU A 78 30.65 -5.90 7.99
CA LEU A 78 29.96 -6.35 6.78
C LEU A 78 30.95 -6.39 5.62
N THR A 79 30.78 -7.38 4.76
CA THR A 79 31.47 -7.50 3.48
C THR A 79 30.90 -6.49 2.47
N GLU A 80 31.67 -6.18 1.43
CA GLU A 80 31.23 -5.30 0.35
C GLU A 80 29.93 -5.82 -0.32
N ALA A 81 29.79 -7.13 -0.48
CA ALA A 81 28.58 -7.74 -1.04
C ALA A 81 27.36 -7.57 -0.12
N GLU A 82 27.52 -7.71 1.19
CA GLU A 82 26.46 -7.48 2.17
C GLU A 82 26.05 -6.00 2.21
N GLU A 83 27.01 -5.07 2.22
CA GLU A 83 26.73 -3.62 2.14
C GLU A 83 26.03 -3.26 0.81
N ARG A 84 26.41 -3.91 -0.31
CA ARG A 84 25.75 -3.74 -1.62
C ARG A 84 24.28 -4.14 -1.60
N ILE A 85 23.92 -5.23 -0.91
CA ILE A 85 22.53 -5.66 -0.75
C ILE A 85 21.71 -4.59 0.00
N ILE A 86 22.28 -4.04 1.08
CA ILE A 86 21.65 -2.96 1.84
C ILE A 86 21.48 -1.73 0.93
N ALA A 87 22.50 -1.36 0.17
CA ALA A 87 22.45 -0.21 -0.73
C ALA A 87 21.37 -0.34 -1.80
N ASP A 88 21.31 -1.49 -2.49
CA ASP A 88 20.28 -1.78 -3.49
C ASP A 88 18.87 -1.78 -2.86
N HIS A 89 18.75 -2.27 -1.62
CA HIS A 89 17.48 -2.26 -0.89
C HIS A 89 17.02 -0.84 -0.54
N ILE A 90 17.93 0.02 -0.06
CA ILE A 90 17.65 1.43 0.24
C ILE A 90 17.17 2.17 -1.01
N VAL A 91 17.85 1.99 -2.14
CA VAL A 91 17.46 2.64 -3.41
C VAL A 91 16.07 2.18 -3.85
N LYS A 92 15.80 0.86 -3.78
CA LYS A 92 14.47 0.30 -4.11
C LYS A 92 13.37 0.85 -3.20
N LEU A 93 13.61 0.95 -1.90
CA LEU A 93 12.65 1.51 -0.94
C LEU A 93 12.43 3.01 -1.15
N GLY A 94 13.49 3.78 -1.40
CA GLY A 94 13.40 5.20 -1.71
C GLY A 94 12.55 5.50 -2.94
N ASN A 95 12.78 4.72 -4.02
CA ASN A 95 12.00 4.79 -5.25
C ASN A 95 10.51 4.47 -5.05
N ARG A 96 10.19 3.62 -4.06
CA ARG A 96 8.80 3.27 -3.67
C ARG A 96 8.15 4.25 -2.70
N ALA A 97 8.75 5.42 -2.50
CA ALA A 97 8.36 6.40 -1.48
C ALA A 97 8.35 5.85 -0.04
N GLN A 98 9.15 4.81 0.21
CA GLN A 98 9.32 4.14 1.51
C GLN A 98 10.77 4.23 1.99
N GLY A 99 11.44 5.35 1.69
CA GLY A 99 12.84 5.56 2.02
C GLY A 99 13.14 5.29 3.50
N PRO A 100 14.07 4.38 3.83
CA PRO A 100 14.33 3.99 5.21
C PRO A 100 15.00 5.12 5.98
N THR A 101 14.66 5.23 7.27
CA THR A 101 15.32 6.13 8.20
C THR A 101 16.73 5.64 8.54
N LYS A 102 17.55 6.52 9.13
CA LYS A 102 18.90 6.17 9.61
C LYS A 102 18.89 4.95 10.53
N LEU A 103 17.89 4.87 11.42
CA LEU A 103 17.72 3.76 12.36
C LEU A 103 17.44 2.43 11.63
N GLN A 104 16.53 2.45 10.66
CA GLN A 104 16.19 1.25 9.88
C GLN A 104 17.37 0.73 9.05
N ILE A 105 18.23 1.62 8.54
CA ILE A 105 19.44 1.21 7.82
C ILE A 105 20.43 0.52 8.78
N GLU A 106 20.58 1.02 10.01
CA GLU A 106 21.38 0.35 11.04
C GLU A 106 20.77 -1.00 11.43
N GLU A 107 19.45 -1.10 11.52
CA GLU A 107 18.73 -2.37 11.77
C GLU A 107 18.99 -3.39 10.66
N PHE A 108 18.92 -3.01 9.37
CA PHE A 108 19.25 -3.90 8.26
C PHE A 108 20.66 -4.49 8.38
N ALA A 109 21.64 -3.65 8.71
CA ALA A 109 23.01 -4.09 8.91
C ALA A 109 23.16 -5.02 10.12
N ASN A 110 22.51 -4.67 11.25
CA ASN A 110 22.55 -5.49 12.46
C ASN A 110 21.82 -6.83 12.29
N HIS A 111 20.77 -6.90 11.49
CA HIS A 111 20.09 -8.16 11.15
C HIS A 111 21.00 -9.11 10.38
N ILE A 112 21.77 -8.60 9.41
CA ILE A 112 22.76 -9.41 8.68
C ILE A 112 23.83 -9.93 9.65
N LEU A 113 24.32 -9.07 10.56
CA LEU A 113 25.32 -9.46 11.57
C LEU A 113 24.78 -10.49 12.56
N PHE A 114 23.54 -10.32 13.04
CA PHE A 114 22.88 -11.28 13.92
C PHE A 114 22.76 -12.64 13.24
N ASN A 115 22.31 -12.69 11.99
CA ASN A 115 22.19 -13.96 11.26
C ASN A 115 23.54 -14.65 11.01
N LYS A 116 24.64 -13.89 10.97
CA LYS A 116 25.99 -14.41 10.72
C LYS A 116 26.70 -14.90 11.99
N TYR A 117 26.47 -14.23 13.12
CA TYR A 117 27.22 -14.44 14.36
C TYR A 117 26.36 -14.87 15.55
N GLY A 118 25.05 -14.99 15.37
CA GLY A 118 24.08 -15.34 16.42
C GLY A 118 24.12 -14.36 17.59
N GLU A 119 23.94 -14.87 18.81
CA GLU A 119 23.95 -14.07 20.05
C GLU A 119 25.29 -13.36 20.32
N LYS A 120 26.37 -13.75 19.65
CA LYS A 120 27.71 -13.16 19.80
C LYS A 120 27.95 -11.96 18.90
N TYR A 121 26.95 -11.51 18.13
CA TYR A 121 27.13 -10.38 17.23
C TYR A 121 27.32 -9.05 17.97
N GLU A 122 28.20 -8.21 17.45
CA GLU A 122 28.34 -6.84 17.90
C GLU A 122 27.70 -5.87 16.90
N LYS A 123 26.88 -4.95 17.40
CA LYS A 123 26.21 -3.93 16.58
C LYS A 123 27.21 -3.06 15.78
N VAL A 124 26.71 -2.51 14.68
CA VAL A 124 27.43 -1.49 13.91
C VAL A 124 27.72 -0.25 14.75
N GLY A 125 28.88 0.39 14.52
CA GLY A 125 29.28 1.57 15.27
C GLY A 125 28.53 2.84 14.85
N LYS A 126 28.49 3.85 15.72
CA LYS A 126 27.80 5.14 15.47
C LYS A 126 28.24 5.89 14.20
N ARG A 127 29.46 5.63 13.72
CA ARG A 127 30.00 6.23 12.48
C ARG A 127 29.78 5.37 11.23
N TRP A 128 29.40 4.11 11.40
CA TRP A 128 29.26 3.16 10.29
C TRP A 128 28.34 3.70 9.21
N LEU A 129 27.20 4.29 9.58
CA LEU A 129 26.24 4.84 8.61
C LEU A 129 26.82 5.99 7.77
N TYR A 130 27.64 6.86 8.37
CA TYR A 130 28.30 7.95 7.64
C TYR A 130 29.36 7.42 6.67
N ASP A 131 30.12 6.43 7.11
CA ASP A 131 31.14 5.78 6.28
C ASP A 131 30.49 4.91 5.19
N PHE A 132 29.32 4.32 5.46
CA PHE A 132 28.50 3.58 4.50
C PHE A 132 28.02 4.50 3.37
N TYR A 133 27.47 5.67 3.68
CA TYR A 133 27.12 6.66 2.65
C TYR A 133 28.34 7.15 1.85
N ALA A 134 29.52 7.22 2.48
CA ALA A 134 30.74 7.56 1.78
C ALA A 134 31.19 6.46 0.81
N ARG A 135 30.92 5.18 1.13
CA ARG A 135 31.23 4.02 0.25
C ARG A 135 30.19 3.80 -0.85
N HIS A 136 28.95 4.21 -0.63
CA HIS A 136 27.82 4.04 -1.57
C HIS A 136 27.33 5.39 -2.13
N PRO A 137 28.06 5.99 -3.11
CA PRO A 137 27.73 7.30 -3.67
C PRO A 137 26.40 7.34 -4.44
N GLU A 138 25.80 6.19 -4.74
CA GLU A 138 24.45 6.06 -5.26
C GLU A 138 23.35 6.44 -4.26
N ILE A 139 23.67 6.56 -2.97
CA ILE A 139 22.75 6.94 -1.89
C ILE A 139 23.03 8.38 -1.44
N ASP A 140 21.98 9.19 -1.32
CA ASP A 140 22.05 10.54 -0.75
C ASP A 140 20.87 10.78 0.21
N THR A 141 21.00 11.77 1.08
CA THR A 141 19.99 12.11 2.09
C THR A 141 19.13 13.29 1.64
N TYR A 142 17.81 13.12 1.73
CA TYR A 142 16.83 14.13 1.32
C TYR A 142 15.84 14.43 2.44
N TRP A 143 15.28 15.64 2.44
CA TRP A 143 14.09 15.94 3.24
C TRP A 143 12.90 15.24 2.60
N SER A 144 12.21 14.37 3.35
CA SER A 144 11.00 13.74 2.87
C SER A 144 9.87 14.78 2.73
N LYS A 145 9.03 14.59 1.70
CA LYS A 145 7.72 15.24 1.60
C LYS A 145 6.68 14.15 1.80
N SER A 146 5.64 14.45 2.56
CA SER A 146 4.51 13.53 2.71
C SER A 146 3.84 13.32 1.35
N LEU A 147 3.85 12.09 0.86
CA LEU A 147 2.99 11.66 -0.24
C LEU A 147 1.86 10.83 0.38
N ASP A 148 0.62 11.21 0.09
CA ASP A 148 -0.54 10.47 0.59
C ASP A 148 -0.52 9.02 0.07
N THR A 149 -0.85 8.07 0.94
CA THR A 149 -0.77 6.62 0.65
C THR A 149 -1.68 6.19 -0.50
N GLN A 150 -2.81 6.88 -0.72
CA GLN A 150 -3.69 6.62 -1.85
C GLN A 150 -3.07 7.17 -3.14
N ARG A 151 -2.51 8.38 -3.12
CA ARG A 151 -1.77 8.97 -4.25
C ARG A 151 -0.57 8.12 -4.67
N ALA A 152 0.20 7.63 -3.70
CA ALA A 152 1.35 6.75 -3.93
C ALA A 152 0.95 5.43 -4.62
N GLY A 153 -0.27 4.93 -4.39
CA GLY A 153 -0.76 3.68 -4.99
C GLY A 153 -1.51 3.85 -6.32
N ALA A 154 -2.06 5.03 -6.59
CA ALA A 154 -2.99 5.24 -7.69
C ALA A 154 -2.29 5.46 -9.04
N LEU A 155 -1.15 6.16 -9.05
CA LEU A 155 -0.39 6.47 -10.26
C LEU A 155 0.42 5.24 -10.73
N ASN A 156 -0.26 4.20 -11.20
CA ASN A 156 0.36 3.00 -11.75
C ASN A 156 0.35 3.02 -13.29
N LYS A 157 1.22 2.19 -13.89
CA LYS A 157 1.38 2.11 -15.34
C LYS A 157 0.06 1.88 -16.08
N HIS A 158 -0.78 0.97 -15.59
CA HIS A 158 -2.03 0.62 -16.25
C HIS A 158 -3.06 1.78 -16.22
N VAL A 159 -3.15 2.50 -15.10
CA VAL A 159 -4.01 3.69 -14.96
C VAL A 159 -3.56 4.81 -15.88
N VAL A 160 -2.24 5.05 -15.98
CA VAL A 160 -1.66 6.06 -16.86
C VAL A 160 -1.88 5.69 -18.34
N GLU A 161 -1.60 4.45 -18.73
CA GLU A 161 -1.86 3.96 -20.10
C GLU A 161 -3.34 4.07 -20.47
N HIS A 162 -4.24 3.66 -19.57
CA HIS A 162 -5.67 3.81 -19.75
C HIS A 162 -6.08 5.29 -19.87
N TRP A 163 -5.56 6.17 -19.02
CA TRP A 163 -5.87 7.61 -19.07
C TRP A 163 -5.56 8.23 -20.43
N PHE A 164 -4.34 8.03 -20.94
CA PHE A 164 -3.95 8.59 -22.22
C PHE A 164 -4.72 7.97 -23.39
N ALA A 165 -4.97 6.65 -23.36
CA ALA A 165 -5.82 6.00 -24.35
C ALA A 165 -7.27 6.55 -24.30
N TYR A 166 -7.78 6.81 -23.11
CA TYR A 166 -9.14 7.30 -22.89
C TYR A 166 -9.31 8.73 -23.41
N VAL A 167 -8.38 9.64 -23.09
CA VAL A 167 -8.41 11.02 -23.60
C VAL A 167 -8.22 11.03 -25.12
N LYS A 168 -7.33 10.19 -25.65
CA LYS A 168 -7.12 10.08 -27.08
C LYS A 168 -8.43 9.69 -27.80
N THR A 169 -9.04 8.59 -27.38
CA THR A 169 -10.25 8.07 -28.03
C THR A 169 -11.44 9.03 -27.92
N ASN A 170 -11.64 9.66 -26.76
CA ASN A 170 -12.88 10.42 -26.49
C ASN A 170 -12.77 11.92 -26.73
N VAL A 171 -11.56 12.47 -26.89
CA VAL A 171 -11.34 13.91 -27.09
C VAL A 171 -10.63 14.18 -28.40
N ILE A 172 -9.46 13.56 -28.58
CA ILE A 172 -8.59 13.83 -29.73
C ILE A 172 -9.18 13.22 -31.00
N ASP A 173 -9.52 11.93 -30.97
CA ASP A 173 -10.02 11.19 -32.13
C ASP A 173 -11.45 11.62 -32.49
N VAL A 174 -12.22 12.14 -31.52
CA VAL A 174 -13.53 12.81 -31.74
C VAL A 174 -13.36 14.17 -32.42
N GLY A 175 -12.16 14.75 -32.40
CA GLY A 175 -11.86 16.02 -33.07
C GLY A 175 -12.19 17.26 -32.25
N ILE A 176 -12.30 17.15 -30.92
CA ILE A 176 -12.45 18.32 -30.04
C ILE A 176 -11.12 19.09 -30.07
N LEU A 177 -11.16 20.36 -30.48
CA LEU A 177 -9.95 21.16 -30.62
C LEU A 177 -9.42 21.64 -29.26
N PRO A 178 -8.09 21.82 -29.08
CA PRO A 178 -7.51 22.30 -27.82
C PRO A 178 -8.08 23.64 -27.32
N GLU A 179 -8.57 24.48 -28.23
CA GLU A 179 -9.26 25.73 -27.90
C GLU A 179 -10.62 25.54 -27.20
N ASP A 180 -11.16 24.33 -27.23
CA ASP A 180 -12.39 23.90 -26.56
C ASP A 180 -12.10 22.92 -25.40
N TRP A 181 -10.83 22.75 -25.02
CA TRP A 181 -10.42 21.96 -23.85
C TRP A 181 -10.27 22.86 -22.64
N TYR A 182 -10.87 22.48 -21.52
CA TYR A 182 -10.87 23.25 -20.30
C TYR A 182 -10.51 22.37 -19.11
N GLY A 183 -9.49 22.73 -18.34
CA GLY A 183 -9.19 22.11 -17.05
C GLY A 183 -9.66 23.01 -15.93
N MET A 184 -10.47 22.50 -15.00
CA MET A 184 -10.98 23.22 -13.84
C MET A 184 -10.54 22.53 -12.55
N ASP A 185 -10.16 23.32 -11.54
CA ASP A 185 -9.92 22.83 -10.19
C ASP A 185 -10.04 23.95 -9.15
N GLU A 186 -10.15 23.54 -7.88
CA GLU A 186 -10.21 24.42 -6.73
C GLU A 186 -8.89 24.50 -5.97
N THR A 187 -8.52 25.73 -5.60
CA THR A 187 -7.38 25.97 -4.72
C THR A 187 -7.78 26.74 -3.48
N ASN A 188 -7.21 26.34 -2.35
CA ASN A 188 -7.24 27.12 -1.13
C ASN A 188 -6.31 28.33 -1.25
N CYS A 189 -6.86 29.52 -1.02
CA CYS A 189 -6.15 30.78 -1.03
C CYS A 189 -6.21 31.39 0.38
N PRO A 190 -5.19 31.15 1.22
CA PRO A 190 -5.16 31.71 2.57
C PRO A 190 -5.00 33.23 2.53
N ARG A 191 -5.65 33.93 3.46
CA ARG A 191 -5.54 35.39 3.59
C ARG A 191 -4.27 35.84 4.30
N GLY A 192 -3.64 34.98 5.10
CA GLY A 192 -2.41 35.25 5.82
C GLY A 192 -1.21 34.42 5.33
N ASN A 193 0.00 34.90 5.63
CA ASN A 193 1.23 34.17 5.33
C ASN A 193 1.48 33.07 6.38
N LEU A 194 1.12 31.82 6.06
CA LEU A 194 1.27 30.67 6.98
C LEU A 194 2.60 29.92 6.82
N ALA A 195 3.46 30.31 5.87
CA ALA A 195 4.66 29.56 5.52
C ALA A 195 5.90 30.09 6.26
N LYS A 196 6.75 29.19 6.76
CA LYS A 196 8.04 29.53 7.36
C LYS A 196 9.00 30.06 6.30
N GLU A 197 9.60 31.22 6.54
CA GLU A 197 10.65 31.79 5.69
C GLU A 197 12.02 31.75 6.36
N ARG A 198 13.07 31.75 5.54
CA ARG A 198 14.44 31.96 6.04
C ARG A 198 14.64 33.44 6.22
N VAL A 199 14.83 33.85 7.47
CA VAL A 199 15.02 35.25 7.84
C VAL A 199 16.40 35.46 8.41
N ALA A 200 16.97 36.64 8.17
CA ALA A 200 18.18 37.06 8.84
C ALA A 200 17.86 37.43 10.29
N GLY A 201 18.77 37.11 11.21
CA GLY A 201 18.66 37.51 12.60
C GLY A 201 19.93 37.22 13.37
N GLY A 202 19.96 37.61 14.65
CA GLY A 202 21.15 37.51 15.49
C GLY A 202 21.78 36.11 15.49
N SER A 203 23.11 36.06 15.33
CA SER A 203 23.89 34.82 15.44
C SER A 203 23.60 34.13 16.78
N ARG A 204 23.49 32.78 16.76
CA ARG A 204 23.17 31.90 17.91
C ARG A 204 21.71 31.92 18.42
N LYS A 205 20.78 32.69 17.83
CA LYS A 205 19.35 32.52 18.09
C LYS A 205 18.78 31.36 17.27
N LYS A 206 18.11 30.41 17.95
CA LYS A 206 17.49 29.23 17.31
C LYS A 206 16.16 29.54 16.60
N ILE A 207 15.44 30.58 17.04
CA ILE A 207 14.11 30.96 16.52
C ILE A 207 14.12 32.46 16.25
N GLN A 208 13.58 32.86 15.10
CA GLN A 208 13.27 34.24 14.75
C GLN A 208 11.78 34.34 14.42
N HIS A 209 11.14 35.40 14.88
CA HIS A 209 9.74 35.67 14.61
C HIS A 209 9.63 36.78 13.57
N GLN A 210 8.78 36.57 12.55
CA GLN A 210 8.28 37.65 11.68
C GLN A 210 6.88 38.02 12.18
N GLN A 211 6.59 39.32 12.24
CA GLN A 211 5.23 39.81 12.45
C GLN A 211 4.43 39.62 11.15
N GLY A 212 3.17 39.24 11.26
CA GLY A 212 2.26 39.01 10.14
C GLY A 212 0.88 38.55 10.62
N GLY A 213 -0.13 38.63 9.76
CA GLY A 213 -1.50 38.25 10.11
C GLY A 213 -1.64 36.75 10.40
N ALA A 214 -1.97 36.38 11.63
CA ALA A 214 -2.24 34.99 12.03
C ALA A 214 -3.59 34.44 11.51
N ASN A 215 -4.23 35.12 10.55
CA ASN A 215 -5.58 34.79 10.10
C ASN A 215 -5.56 33.56 9.17
N ARG A 216 -6.16 32.46 9.66
CA ARG A 216 -6.20 31.15 8.98
C ARG A 216 -7.46 30.93 8.14
N GLU A 217 -8.31 31.94 8.00
CA GLU A 217 -9.51 31.80 7.16
C GLU A 217 -9.11 31.78 5.68
N ASN A 218 -9.52 30.74 4.97
CA ASN A 218 -9.25 30.54 3.54
C ASN A 218 -10.41 31.05 2.70
N VAL A 219 -10.08 31.56 1.51
CA VAL A 219 -11.01 31.78 0.40
C VAL A 219 -10.72 30.70 -0.64
N THR A 220 -11.74 30.08 -1.19
CA THR A 220 -11.56 29.06 -2.24
C THR A 220 -11.63 29.73 -3.60
N GLY A 221 -10.63 29.48 -4.45
CA GLY A 221 -10.60 29.96 -5.83
C GLY A 221 -10.83 28.81 -6.81
N ILE A 222 -11.87 28.92 -7.64
CA ILE A 222 -12.04 28.07 -8.82
C ILE A 222 -11.27 28.71 -9.97
N VAL A 223 -10.37 27.96 -10.59
CA VAL A 223 -9.58 28.41 -11.73
C VAL A 223 -9.80 27.46 -12.89
N THR A 224 -10.08 28.02 -14.08
CA THR A 224 -10.27 27.24 -15.30
C THR A 224 -9.30 27.70 -16.38
N ILE A 225 -8.50 26.78 -16.90
CA ILE A 225 -7.51 27.01 -17.96
C ILE A 225 -7.95 26.35 -19.25
N CYS A 226 -7.58 26.93 -20.39
CA CYS A 226 -7.92 26.42 -21.72
C CYS A 226 -6.69 25.82 -22.42
N GLY A 227 -6.88 24.82 -23.29
CA GLY A 227 -5.82 24.14 -24.03
C GLY A 227 -5.03 25.06 -24.98
N ASP A 228 -5.60 26.18 -25.41
CA ASP A 228 -4.95 27.20 -26.25
C ASP A 228 -4.05 28.20 -25.48
N GLY A 229 -3.93 28.03 -24.17
CA GLY A 229 -3.17 28.93 -23.31
C GLY A 229 -4.00 30.03 -22.65
N THR A 230 -5.27 30.21 -23.00
CA THR A 230 -6.13 31.20 -22.34
C THR A 230 -6.61 30.71 -20.96
N VAL A 231 -7.08 31.64 -20.13
CA VAL A 231 -7.63 31.36 -18.80
C VAL A 231 -8.98 32.06 -18.67
N LEU A 232 -9.95 31.40 -18.05
CA LEU A 232 -11.24 32.01 -17.74
C LEU A 232 -11.12 32.90 -16.50
N ARG A 233 -12.10 33.80 -16.30
CA ARG A 233 -12.14 34.57 -15.06
C ARG A 233 -12.32 33.62 -13.86
N PRO A 234 -11.61 33.84 -12.74
CA PRO A 234 -11.68 32.94 -11.60
C PRO A 234 -12.96 33.18 -10.78
N THR A 235 -13.42 32.17 -10.06
CA THR A 235 -14.52 32.32 -9.09
C THR A 235 -13.94 32.32 -7.68
N LEU A 236 -14.29 33.31 -6.85
CA LEU A 236 -13.92 33.37 -5.45
C LEU A 236 -15.11 33.01 -4.56
N ILE A 237 -14.93 31.97 -3.75
CA ILE A 237 -15.90 31.49 -2.78
C ILE A 237 -15.46 31.92 -1.38
N PHE A 238 -16.18 32.88 -0.81
CA PHE A 238 -15.95 33.33 0.55
C PHE A 238 -16.66 32.44 1.55
N LYS A 239 -16.02 32.19 2.69
CA LYS A 239 -16.70 31.58 3.84
C LYS A 239 -17.71 32.58 4.43
N GLY A 240 -18.99 32.20 4.46
CA GLY A 240 -20.08 33.02 4.98
C GLY A 240 -21.44 32.62 4.41
N ALA A 241 -22.52 33.03 5.07
CA ALA A 241 -23.88 32.80 4.57
C ALA A 241 -24.28 33.76 3.44
N ASN A 242 -23.77 35.00 3.49
CA ASN A 242 -24.09 36.06 2.54
C ASN A 242 -22.81 36.68 1.98
N LEU A 243 -22.87 37.09 0.71
CA LEU A 243 -21.81 37.85 0.05
C LEU A 243 -21.99 39.34 0.35
N TRP A 244 -20.94 40.01 0.83
CA TRP A 244 -20.98 41.44 1.13
C TRP A 244 -20.37 42.23 -0.03
N THR A 245 -21.00 43.34 -0.44
CA THR A 245 -20.54 44.19 -1.54
C THR A 245 -19.11 44.70 -1.34
N ALA A 246 -18.70 44.93 -0.09
CA ALA A 246 -17.34 45.34 0.25
C ALA A 246 -16.29 44.31 -0.18
N TRP A 247 -16.60 43.02 -0.16
CA TRP A 247 -15.67 41.95 -0.55
C TRP A 247 -15.45 41.88 -2.06
N CYS A 248 -16.35 42.47 -2.84
CA CYS A 248 -16.30 42.46 -4.30
C CYS A 248 -15.62 43.71 -4.88
N LYS A 249 -15.16 44.63 -4.03
CA LYS A 249 -14.45 45.84 -4.46
C LYS A 249 -13.06 45.50 -5.00
N ASN A 250 -12.51 46.38 -5.83
CA ASN A 250 -11.17 46.24 -6.44
C ASN A 250 -10.98 44.93 -7.22
N ASN A 251 -12.04 44.49 -7.93
CA ASN A 251 -12.04 43.27 -8.72
C ASN A 251 -11.25 43.40 -10.04
N ILE A 252 -9.93 43.49 -9.94
CA ILE A 252 -9.04 43.67 -11.09
C ILE A 252 -8.92 42.43 -11.99
N ALA A 253 -9.26 41.24 -11.48
CA ALA A 253 -9.23 39.98 -12.23
C ALA A 253 -10.60 39.62 -12.85
N ASN A 254 -11.59 40.52 -12.76
CA ASN A 254 -12.98 40.26 -13.19
C ASN A 254 -13.55 38.96 -12.61
N ALA A 255 -13.17 38.62 -11.39
CA ALA A 255 -13.58 37.41 -10.71
C ALA A 255 -15.10 37.40 -10.48
N THR A 256 -15.71 36.22 -10.56
CA THR A 256 -17.06 35.98 -10.08
C THR A 256 -17.02 35.64 -8.59
N PHE A 257 -18.12 35.86 -7.88
CA PHE A 257 -18.16 35.72 -6.43
C PHE A 257 -19.29 34.79 -6.00
N SER A 258 -19.02 34.01 -4.96
CA SER A 258 -20.02 33.19 -4.27
C SER A 258 -19.69 33.12 -2.79
N ALA A 259 -20.64 32.68 -1.97
CA ALA A 259 -20.43 32.47 -0.55
C ALA A 259 -20.97 31.10 -0.14
N SER A 260 -20.24 30.40 0.74
CA SER A 260 -20.72 29.15 1.33
C SER A 260 -20.42 29.11 2.82
N PRO A 261 -21.30 28.53 3.67
CA PRO A 261 -21.09 28.51 5.12
C PRO A 261 -19.76 27.87 5.53
N LYS A 262 -19.31 26.86 4.77
CA LYS A 262 -18.06 26.14 5.02
C LYS A 262 -16.87 26.70 4.25
N GLY A 263 -17.10 27.51 3.21
CA GLY A 263 -16.06 28.04 2.32
C GLY A 263 -15.57 27.04 1.26
N TRP A 264 -16.28 25.95 1.04
CA TRP A 264 -15.99 24.95 0.01
C TRP A 264 -17.14 24.87 -1.02
N THR A 265 -16.84 24.32 -2.19
CA THR A 265 -17.82 24.02 -3.25
C THR A 265 -18.76 22.91 -2.79
N ASP A 266 -20.04 23.06 -3.07
CA ASP A 266 -21.05 22.01 -2.95
C ASP A 266 -21.67 21.75 -4.34
N SER A 267 -22.59 20.79 -4.41
CA SER A 267 -23.28 20.45 -5.66
C SER A 267 -24.04 21.63 -6.27
N GLU A 268 -24.60 22.52 -5.44
CA GLU A 268 -25.37 23.69 -5.89
C GLU A 268 -24.46 24.77 -6.46
N LEU A 269 -23.32 25.03 -5.82
CA LEU A 269 -22.28 25.92 -6.31
C LEU A 269 -21.67 25.41 -7.60
N THR A 270 -21.50 24.10 -7.75
CA THR A 270 -20.95 23.49 -8.98
C THR A 270 -21.88 23.75 -10.17
N ILE A 271 -23.19 23.47 -10.04
CA ILE A 271 -24.13 23.74 -11.13
C ILE A 271 -24.27 25.24 -11.39
N ASN A 272 -24.29 26.07 -10.33
CA ASN A 272 -24.37 27.52 -10.47
C ASN A 272 -23.14 28.06 -11.23
N TRP A 273 -21.94 27.61 -10.87
CA TRP A 273 -20.72 27.93 -11.59
C TRP A 273 -20.78 27.47 -13.06
N LEU A 274 -21.24 26.24 -13.32
CA LEU A 274 -21.31 25.70 -14.68
C LEU A 274 -22.26 26.53 -15.58
N VAL A 275 -23.44 26.89 -15.04
CA VAL A 275 -24.50 27.61 -15.76
C VAL A 275 -24.20 29.10 -15.91
N ASN A 276 -23.75 29.74 -14.83
CA ASN A 276 -23.65 31.20 -14.77
C ASN A 276 -22.24 31.72 -15.05
N ASP A 277 -21.21 30.86 -15.03
CA ASP A 277 -19.83 31.28 -15.22
C ASP A 277 -19.13 30.55 -16.37
N PHE A 278 -19.10 29.22 -16.36
CA PHE A 278 -18.38 28.43 -17.37
C PHE A 278 -19.03 28.51 -18.76
N ASP A 279 -20.33 28.17 -18.87
CA ASP A 279 -21.00 28.16 -20.17
C ASP A 279 -21.02 29.55 -20.83
N PRO A 280 -21.37 30.65 -20.14
CA PRO A 280 -21.38 31.98 -20.76
C PRO A 280 -20.01 32.44 -21.27
N GLN A 281 -18.91 32.02 -20.62
CA GLN A 281 -17.56 32.39 -21.04
C GLN A 281 -17.02 31.57 -22.21
N THR A 282 -17.55 30.37 -22.43
CA THR A 282 -16.99 29.42 -23.40
C THR A 282 -17.90 29.19 -24.61
N ARG A 283 -19.21 29.42 -24.47
CA ARG A 283 -20.21 29.12 -25.51
C ARG A 283 -19.99 29.89 -26.80
N GLU A 284 -19.66 31.18 -26.71
CA GLU A 284 -19.42 32.01 -27.89
C GLU A 284 -18.18 31.54 -28.65
N LYS A 285 -17.10 31.21 -27.93
CA LYS A 285 -15.86 30.67 -28.51
C LYS A 285 -16.06 29.30 -29.15
N ALA A 286 -16.89 28.46 -28.53
CA ALA A 286 -17.17 27.12 -29.03
C ALA A 286 -18.00 27.14 -30.33
N GLN A 287 -18.83 28.17 -30.56
CA GLN A 287 -19.67 28.29 -31.77
C GLN A 287 -20.54 27.04 -32.02
N GLY A 288 -21.04 26.41 -30.94
CA GLY A 288 -21.83 25.18 -31.01
C GLY A 288 -21.02 23.89 -31.10
N ARG A 289 -19.68 23.96 -31.11
CA ARG A 289 -18.80 22.78 -31.00
C ARG A 289 -18.84 22.19 -29.60
N THR A 290 -18.53 20.90 -29.52
CA THR A 290 -18.40 20.18 -28.26
C THR A 290 -17.20 20.69 -27.47
N ARG A 291 -17.37 20.92 -26.16
CA ARG A 291 -16.29 21.35 -25.25
C ARG A 291 -15.91 20.21 -24.32
N ALA A 292 -14.61 20.01 -24.09
CA ALA A 292 -14.12 19.04 -23.12
C ALA A 292 -13.76 19.73 -21.80
N LEU A 293 -14.38 19.33 -20.70
CA LEU A 293 -14.15 19.87 -19.36
C LEU A 293 -13.54 18.80 -18.45
N PHE A 294 -12.26 18.95 -18.11
CA PHE A 294 -11.51 18.07 -17.24
C PHE A 294 -11.64 18.50 -15.77
N MET A 295 -12.18 17.62 -14.92
CA MET A 295 -12.45 17.85 -13.50
C MET A 295 -12.03 16.66 -12.64
N ASP A 296 -11.84 16.88 -11.34
CA ASP A 296 -11.59 15.78 -10.40
C ASP A 296 -12.86 14.94 -10.16
N GLY A 297 -12.69 13.78 -9.51
CA GLY A 297 -13.77 12.85 -9.20
C GLY A 297 -14.56 13.18 -7.93
N HIS A 298 -14.64 14.44 -7.49
CA HIS A 298 -15.43 14.81 -6.32
C HIS A 298 -16.94 14.69 -6.59
N SER A 299 -17.72 14.23 -5.60
CA SER A 299 -19.14 13.87 -5.77
C SER A 299 -20.05 15.04 -6.19
N SER A 300 -19.64 16.28 -5.93
CA SER A 300 -20.33 17.49 -6.39
C SER A 300 -20.25 17.70 -7.90
N HIS A 301 -19.20 17.19 -8.56
CA HIS A 301 -18.90 17.45 -9.98
C HIS A 301 -19.74 16.64 -10.95
N PHE A 302 -20.37 15.56 -10.48
CA PHE A 302 -21.13 14.66 -11.35
C PHE A 302 -22.56 14.45 -10.86
N THR A 303 -23.17 15.46 -10.24
CA THR A 303 -24.61 15.40 -9.90
C THR A 303 -25.48 15.36 -11.15
N GLU A 304 -26.70 14.84 -11.02
CA GLU A 304 -27.65 14.73 -12.15
C GLU A 304 -27.92 16.07 -12.84
N PRO A 305 -28.16 17.20 -12.12
CA PRO A 305 -28.33 18.50 -12.78
C PRO A 305 -27.11 18.93 -13.60
N VAL A 306 -25.90 18.63 -13.11
CA VAL A 306 -24.65 18.92 -13.82
C VAL A 306 -24.54 18.10 -15.09
N ILE A 307 -24.85 16.79 -15.03
CA ILE A 307 -24.81 15.88 -16.19
C ILE A 307 -25.83 16.32 -17.24
N GLN A 308 -27.07 16.60 -16.85
CA GLN A 308 -28.13 17.05 -17.75
C GLN A 308 -27.77 18.36 -18.45
N PHE A 309 -27.27 19.34 -17.69
CA PHE A 309 -26.85 20.61 -18.28
C PHE A 309 -25.66 20.44 -19.22
N ALA A 310 -24.68 19.62 -18.85
CA ALA A 310 -23.51 19.35 -19.69
C ALA A 310 -23.92 18.72 -21.04
N LEU A 311 -24.76 17.69 -21.02
CA LEU A 311 -25.30 17.05 -22.23
C LEU A 311 -26.09 18.02 -23.11
N ALA A 312 -26.98 18.81 -22.51
CA ALA A 312 -27.81 19.78 -23.23
C ALA A 312 -27.00 20.89 -23.93
N ASN A 313 -25.81 21.20 -23.43
CA ASN A 313 -24.95 22.28 -23.95
C ASN A 313 -23.70 21.77 -24.68
N GLY A 314 -23.63 20.47 -25.00
CA GLY A 314 -22.48 19.89 -25.72
C GLY A 314 -21.17 19.98 -24.93
N ILE A 315 -21.23 19.78 -23.61
CA ILE A 315 -20.07 19.75 -22.72
C ILE A 315 -19.80 18.31 -22.31
N VAL A 316 -18.61 17.81 -22.63
CA VAL A 316 -18.14 16.49 -22.22
C VAL A 316 -17.29 16.65 -20.96
N VAL A 317 -17.80 16.17 -19.82
CA VAL A 317 -17.09 16.25 -18.53
C VAL A 317 -16.23 15.00 -18.35
N ILE A 318 -14.92 15.18 -18.20
CA ILE A 318 -13.93 14.11 -18.11
C ILE A 318 -13.31 14.13 -16.71
N GLY A 319 -13.49 13.02 -15.99
CA GLY A 319 -12.89 12.79 -14.68
C GLY A 319 -11.45 12.33 -14.78
N TYR A 320 -10.56 13.01 -14.05
CA TYR A 320 -9.22 12.47 -13.79
C TYR A 320 -9.31 11.12 -13.05
N PRO A 321 -8.35 10.20 -13.28
CA PRO A 321 -8.25 9.00 -12.46
C PRO A 321 -8.12 9.38 -10.96
N PRO A 322 -8.82 8.66 -10.06
CA PRO A 322 -8.78 8.94 -8.64
C PRO A 322 -7.34 9.05 -8.10
N HIS A 323 -7.10 10.07 -7.25
CA HIS A 323 -5.82 10.34 -6.60
C HIS A 323 -4.61 10.56 -7.54
N CYS A 324 -4.83 10.81 -8.84
CA CYS A 324 -3.76 11.02 -9.83
C CYS A 324 -3.58 12.49 -10.26
N THR A 325 -4.35 13.44 -9.71
CA THR A 325 -4.32 14.87 -10.10
C THR A 325 -2.92 15.50 -9.96
N HIS A 326 -2.19 15.11 -8.92
CA HIS A 326 -0.81 15.55 -8.65
C HIS A 326 0.21 15.27 -9.77
N ALA A 327 -0.13 14.43 -10.76
CA ALA A 327 0.68 14.16 -11.94
C ALA A 327 -0.06 14.45 -13.26
N LEU A 328 -1.38 14.22 -13.31
CA LEU A 328 -2.16 14.29 -14.55
C LEU A 328 -2.89 15.62 -14.76
N GLN A 329 -2.96 16.49 -13.75
CA GLN A 329 -3.71 17.72 -13.81
C GLN A 329 -2.80 18.96 -13.78
N GLY A 330 -2.81 19.73 -14.87
CA GLY A 330 -1.86 20.84 -15.07
C GLY A 330 -2.02 21.96 -14.05
N LEU A 331 -3.23 22.18 -13.55
CA LEU A 331 -3.52 23.15 -12.50
C LEU A 331 -2.73 22.85 -11.21
N ASP A 332 -2.74 21.58 -10.79
CA ASP A 332 -2.04 21.10 -9.60
C ASP A 332 -0.52 21.09 -9.80
N VAL A 333 -0.06 20.63 -10.97
CA VAL A 333 1.37 20.44 -11.27
C VAL A 333 2.11 21.78 -11.44
N VAL A 334 1.48 22.78 -12.06
CA VAL A 334 2.15 24.03 -12.46
C VAL A 334 1.44 25.27 -11.90
N CYS A 335 0.17 25.48 -12.24
CA CYS A 335 -0.52 26.75 -12.02
C CYS A 335 -0.62 27.12 -10.54
N PHE A 336 -1.10 26.20 -9.70
CA PHE A 336 -1.34 26.48 -8.28
C PHE A 336 -0.07 26.68 -7.46
N ALA A 337 1.03 26.04 -7.84
CA ALA A 337 2.33 26.32 -7.23
C ALA A 337 2.75 27.78 -7.47
N LYS A 338 2.60 28.27 -8.71
CA LYS A 338 2.91 29.65 -9.09
C LYS A 338 1.94 30.65 -8.46
N LEU A 339 0.64 30.36 -8.48
CA LEU A 339 -0.40 31.19 -7.87
C LEU A 339 -0.17 31.35 -6.37
N LYS A 340 0.07 30.27 -5.63
CA LYS A 340 0.35 30.33 -4.18
C LYS A 340 1.61 31.14 -3.88
N ALA A 341 2.64 31.03 -4.71
CA ALA A 341 3.86 31.82 -4.55
C ALA A 341 3.63 33.32 -4.80
N GLN A 342 2.86 33.69 -5.82
CA GLN A 342 2.53 35.09 -6.10
C GLN A 342 1.54 35.67 -5.09
N LEU A 343 0.57 34.88 -4.63
CA LEU A 343 -0.37 35.27 -3.59
C LEU A 343 0.37 35.59 -2.30
N LYS A 344 1.34 34.76 -1.91
CA LYS A 344 2.19 35.02 -0.76
C LYS A 344 2.90 36.38 -0.87
N LYS A 345 3.52 36.67 -2.02
CA LYS A 345 4.19 37.96 -2.26
C LYS A 345 3.21 39.13 -2.22
N ALA A 346 2.02 38.97 -2.79
CA ALA A 346 1.00 40.01 -2.82
C ALA A 346 0.48 40.32 -1.40
N VAL A 347 0.24 39.28 -0.58
CA VAL A 347 -0.13 39.42 0.83
C VAL A 347 0.97 40.12 1.61
N THR A 348 2.22 39.67 1.50
CA THR A 348 3.36 40.30 2.20
C THR A 348 3.50 41.78 1.82
N LYS A 349 3.40 42.12 0.54
CA LYS A 349 3.47 43.52 0.09
C LYS A 349 2.31 44.36 0.61
N PHE A 350 1.11 43.79 0.74
CA PHE A 350 -0.03 44.46 1.33
C PHE A 350 0.20 44.73 2.82
N GLU A 351 0.61 43.71 3.59
CA GLU A 351 0.89 43.83 5.02
C GLU A 351 2.02 44.84 5.30
N GLU A 352 3.08 44.85 4.48
CA GLU A 352 4.17 45.83 4.59
C GLU A 352 3.70 47.28 4.36
N LEU A 353 2.81 47.48 3.39
CA LEU A 353 2.33 48.82 3.00
C LEU A 353 1.27 49.36 3.98
N HIS A 354 0.35 48.51 4.41
CA HIS A 354 -0.81 48.90 5.21
C HIS A 354 -0.64 48.65 6.71
N GLN A 355 0.39 47.89 7.11
CA GLN A 355 0.63 47.49 8.51
C GLN A 355 -0.55 46.75 9.16
N GLU A 356 -1.43 46.16 8.34
CA GLU A 356 -2.63 45.43 8.73
C GLU A 356 -2.73 44.12 7.94
N PRO A 357 -3.33 43.06 8.52
CA PRO A 357 -3.56 41.81 7.82
C PRO A 357 -4.63 41.96 6.72
N VAL A 358 -4.52 41.16 5.66
CA VAL A 358 -5.48 41.20 4.54
C VAL A 358 -6.90 40.81 5.01
N GLY A 359 -7.83 41.77 4.99
CA GLY A 359 -9.25 41.56 5.26
C GLY A 359 -9.99 40.92 4.09
N LYS A 360 -11.26 40.53 4.29
CA LYS A 360 -12.12 40.04 3.19
C LYS A 360 -12.40 41.10 2.12
N ALA A 361 -12.46 42.37 2.53
CA ALA A 361 -12.66 43.50 1.61
C ALA A 361 -11.45 43.73 0.69
N ASP A 362 -10.24 43.46 1.19
CA ASP A 362 -8.99 43.71 0.47
C ASP A 362 -8.55 42.50 -0.37
N PHE A 363 -8.96 41.30 0.05
CA PHE A 363 -8.52 40.04 -0.52
C PHE A 363 -8.73 39.96 -2.04
N THR A 364 -9.85 40.46 -2.55
CA THR A 364 -10.16 40.42 -3.99
C THR A 364 -9.11 41.15 -4.83
N GLY A 365 -8.64 42.33 -4.39
CA GLY A 365 -7.58 43.06 -5.07
C GLY A 365 -6.22 42.36 -4.97
N VAL A 366 -5.89 41.84 -3.79
CA VAL A 366 -4.63 41.11 -3.54
C VAL A 366 -4.57 39.82 -4.37
N PHE A 367 -5.65 39.03 -4.36
CA PHE A 367 -5.79 37.83 -5.16
C PHE A 367 -5.75 38.14 -6.65
N GLY A 368 -6.50 39.14 -7.11
CA GLY A 368 -6.56 39.48 -8.53
C GLY A 368 -5.18 39.82 -9.09
N LYS A 369 -4.34 40.51 -8.31
CA LYS A 369 -2.95 40.81 -8.71
C LYS A 369 -2.11 39.54 -8.82
N ALA A 370 -2.18 38.70 -7.79
CA ALA A 370 -1.47 37.43 -7.79
C ALA A 370 -1.91 36.49 -8.92
N PHE A 371 -3.20 36.49 -9.24
CA PHE A 371 -3.79 35.69 -10.32
C PHE A 371 -3.24 36.12 -11.68
N LEU A 372 -3.31 37.41 -12.01
CA LEU A 372 -2.80 37.94 -13.27
C LEU A 372 -1.27 37.74 -13.43
N ASP A 373 -0.51 37.87 -12.34
CA ASP A 373 0.95 37.66 -12.35
C ASP A 373 1.35 36.17 -12.43
N SER A 374 0.44 35.24 -12.11
CA SER A 374 0.74 33.81 -12.05
C SER A 374 0.19 33.04 -13.24
N ILE A 375 -1.09 33.23 -13.59
CA ILE A 375 -1.78 32.46 -14.63
C ILE A 375 -1.82 33.31 -15.90
N ASN A 376 -0.81 33.12 -16.73
CA ASN A 376 -0.67 33.74 -18.04
C ASN A 376 -0.52 32.65 -19.11
N ASN A 377 -0.49 33.06 -20.38
CA ASN A 377 -0.47 32.14 -21.52
C ASN A 377 0.65 31.09 -21.41
N ASP A 378 1.87 31.52 -21.10
CA ASP A 378 3.02 30.62 -20.93
C ASP A 378 2.82 29.61 -19.80
N THR A 379 2.27 30.03 -18.66
CA THR A 379 1.98 29.12 -17.54
C THR A 379 0.96 28.06 -17.94
N VAL A 380 -0.09 28.46 -18.66
CA VAL A 380 -1.18 27.56 -19.06
C VAL A 380 -0.67 26.54 -20.08
N LEU A 381 0.04 26.98 -21.13
CA LEU A 381 0.64 26.07 -22.10
C LEU A 381 1.65 25.12 -21.45
N ALA A 382 2.45 25.62 -20.49
CA ALA A 382 3.35 24.77 -19.71
C ALA A 382 2.60 23.74 -18.85
N ALA A 383 1.42 24.09 -18.31
CA ALA A 383 0.60 23.19 -17.52
C ALA A 383 0.08 21.99 -18.36
N TRP A 384 -0.42 22.24 -19.57
CA TRP A 384 -0.86 21.18 -20.48
C TRP A 384 0.29 20.32 -21.01
N LYS A 385 1.44 20.95 -21.28
CA LYS A 385 2.65 20.24 -21.69
C LYS A 385 3.20 19.34 -20.58
N ALA A 386 3.15 19.80 -19.32
CA ALA A 386 3.64 19.05 -18.17
C ALA A 386 2.83 17.78 -17.87
N THR A 387 1.57 17.72 -18.30
CA THR A 387 0.72 16.53 -18.15
C THR A 387 0.70 15.64 -19.41
N GLY A 388 1.33 16.09 -20.50
CA GLY A 388 1.37 15.35 -21.76
C GLY A 388 0.04 15.30 -22.52
N LEU A 389 -0.94 16.14 -22.16
CA LEU A 389 -2.23 16.19 -22.86
C LEU A 389 -2.15 17.07 -24.11
N HIS A 390 -1.47 18.22 -24.02
CA HIS A 390 -1.29 19.13 -25.16
C HIS A 390 0.10 19.79 -25.15
N PRO A 391 0.98 19.50 -26.13
CA PRO A 391 0.86 18.45 -27.15
C PRO A 391 0.69 17.05 -26.55
N PHE A 392 0.03 16.15 -27.28
CA PHE A 392 -0.24 14.80 -26.79
C PHE A 392 1.05 13.96 -26.75
N ASP A 393 1.53 13.68 -25.54
CA ASP A 393 2.74 12.89 -25.28
C ASP A 393 2.59 12.11 -23.96
N PRO A 394 2.18 10.82 -24.02
CA PRO A 394 2.09 9.95 -22.85
C PRO A 394 3.42 9.70 -22.13
N SER A 395 4.57 9.95 -22.78
CA SER A 395 5.89 9.65 -22.23
C SER A 395 6.37 10.66 -21.18
N VAL A 396 5.65 11.78 -21.02
CA VAL A 396 5.92 12.81 -20.01
C VAL A 396 5.80 12.25 -18.59
N ILE A 397 4.91 11.27 -18.37
CA ILE A 397 4.79 10.59 -17.08
C ILE A 397 5.86 9.51 -16.98
N THR A 398 6.87 9.74 -16.14
CA THR A 398 8.06 8.88 -16.10
C THR A 398 7.85 7.63 -15.26
N LYS A 399 8.68 6.60 -15.49
CA LYS A 399 8.65 5.36 -14.70
C LYS A 399 8.91 5.65 -13.22
N GLU A 400 9.77 6.61 -12.92
CA GLU A 400 10.11 7.02 -11.55
C GLU A 400 8.90 7.60 -10.82
N GLN A 401 8.03 8.34 -11.51
CA GLN A 401 6.79 8.85 -10.91
C GLN A 401 5.80 7.73 -10.55
N MET A 402 5.84 6.62 -11.28
CA MET A 402 4.96 5.45 -11.06
C MET A 402 5.53 4.41 -10.09
N GLN A 403 6.82 4.48 -9.76
CA GLN A 403 7.50 3.55 -8.84
C GLN A 403 6.87 3.43 -7.45
N PRO A 404 6.30 4.49 -6.83
CA PRO A 404 5.57 4.36 -5.56
C PRO A 404 4.42 3.34 -5.62
N ALA A 405 3.77 3.19 -6.78
CA ALA A 405 2.67 2.26 -6.95
C ALA A 405 3.13 0.81 -7.09
N GLU A 406 4.42 0.55 -7.39
CA GLU A 406 4.96 -0.81 -7.49
C GLU A 406 4.85 -1.59 -6.18
N ALA A 407 4.96 -0.92 -5.03
CA ALA A 407 4.83 -1.56 -3.72
C ALA A 407 3.44 -2.19 -3.50
N LYS A 408 2.41 -1.69 -4.19
CA LYS A 408 1.05 -2.23 -4.21
C LYS A 408 0.75 -3.04 -5.47
N SER A 409 1.66 -3.04 -6.45
CA SER A 409 1.55 -3.90 -7.62
C SER A 409 1.77 -5.35 -7.22
N VAL A 410 1.02 -6.26 -7.83
CA VAL A 410 0.83 -7.65 -7.38
C VAL A 410 2.08 -8.54 -7.54
N ASN A 411 3.25 -7.96 -7.83
CA ASN A 411 4.49 -8.68 -8.09
C ASN A 411 5.43 -8.64 -6.88
N SER A 412 5.14 -9.48 -5.88
CA SER A 412 6.08 -9.84 -4.84
C SER A 412 7.27 -10.60 -5.45
N SER A 413 8.40 -9.92 -5.67
CA SER A 413 9.67 -10.59 -5.97
C SER A 413 10.51 -10.69 -4.69
N PHE A 414 10.96 -11.90 -4.36
CA PHE A 414 11.91 -12.15 -3.27
C PHE A 414 13.19 -11.32 -3.48
N ALA A 415 13.76 -10.75 -2.41
CA ALA A 415 14.85 -9.78 -2.49
C ALA A 415 16.18 -10.39 -2.97
N LEU A 416 16.35 -11.71 -2.88
CA LEU A 416 17.51 -12.44 -3.36
C LEU A 416 17.23 -13.06 -4.73
N THR A 417 18.15 -12.88 -5.68
CA THR A 417 18.08 -13.56 -6.98
C THR A 417 18.24 -15.06 -6.78
N GLN A 418 17.14 -15.81 -6.81
CA GLN A 418 17.17 -17.27 -6.77
C GLN A 418 18.05 -17.83 -7.91
N THR A 419 18.75 -18.94 -7.64
CA THR A 419 19.55 -19.65 -8.64
C THR A 419 18.66 -20.17 -9.77
N SER A 420 19.23 -20.39 -10.95
CA SER A 420 18.49 -20.87 -12.14
C SER A 420 17.68 -22.16 -11.89
N PRO A 421 18.20 -23.17 -11.15
CA PRO A 421 17.43 -24.39 -10.85
C PRO A 421 16.19 -24.14 -9.99
N VAL A 422 16.31 -23.33 -8.93
CA VAL A 422 15.19 -22.98 -8.04
C VAL A 422 14.10 -22.24 -8.81
N LYS A 423 14.47 -21.30 -9.68
CA LYS A 423 13.53 -20.58 -10.55
C LYS A 423 12.73 -21.52 -11.46
N ALA A 424 13.39 -22.53 -12.04
CA ALA A 424 12.74 -23.49 -12.92
C ALA A 424 11.72 -24.37 -12.16
N ILE A 425 12.08 -24.82 -10.95
CA ILE A 425 11.20 -25.62 -10.09
C ILE A 425 9.99 -24.79 -9.64
N VAL A 426 10.22 -23.59 -9.12
CA VAL A 426 9.16 -22.65 -8.71
C VAL A 426 8.19 -22.35 -9.86
N LYS A 427 8.72 -22.06 -11.06
CA LYS A 427 7.90 -21.83 -12.26
C LYS A 427 7.03 -23.05 -12.60
N SER A 428 7.57 -24.26 -12.44
CA SER A 428 6.85 -25.51 -12.71
C SER A 428 5.68 -25.71 -11.73
N PHE A 429 5.90 -25.49 -10.43
CA PHE A 429 4.82 -25.55 -9.43
C PHE A 429 3.75 -24.48 -9.61
N ARG A 430 4.11 -23.27 -10.05
CA ARG A 430 3.13 -22.20 -10.31
C ARG A 430 2.23 -22.49 -11.52
N THR A 431 2.72 -23.27 -12.47
CA THR A 431 2.00 -23.60 -13.72
C THR A 431 1.19 -24.89 -13.58
N TYR A 432 1.57 -25.75 -12.63
CA TYR A 432 0.92 -27.03 -12.41
C TYR A 432 -0.26 -26.91 -11.43
N GLU A 433 -1.46 -27.25 -11.89
CA GLU A 433 -2.64 -27.37 -11.02
C GLU A 433 -2.98 -28.84 -10.78
N PRO A 434 -2.75 -29.37 -9.56
CA PRO A 434 -3.05 -30.76 -9.25
C PRO A 434 -4.56 -31.01 -9.18
N SER A 435 -5.02 -32.07 -9.85
CA SER A 435 -6.41 -32.52 -9.75
C SER A 435 -6.67 -33.24 -8.42
N SER A 436 -7.94 -33.37 -8.00
CA SER A 436 -8.31 -34.14 -6.79
C SER A 436 -7.86 -35.60 -6.85
N PHE A 437 -7.77 -36.16 -8.06
CA PHE A 437 -7.27 -37.51 -8.32
C PHE A 437 -5.75 -37.65 -8.06
N GLU A 438 -4.98 -36.57 -8.20
CA GLU A 438 -3.53 -36.57 -8.05
C GLU A 438 -3.06 -36.29 -6.61
N LEU A 439 -3.98 -35.88 -5.74
CA LEU A 439 -3.71 -35.59 -4.33
C LEU A 439 -3.80 -36.83 -3.44
N ASP A 440 -4.25 -37.98 -3.96
CA ASP A 440 -4.40 -39.24 -3.24
C ASP A 440 -3.04 -39.94 -3.03
N PRO A 441 -2.55 -40.07 -1.78
CA PRO A 441 -1.28 -40.73 -1.46
C PRO A 441 -1.24 -42.22 -1.82
N SER A 442 -2.41 -42.88 -1.90
CA SER A 442 -2.49 -44.33 -2.15
C SER A 442 -2.05 -44.73 -3.56
N LEU A 443 -2.03 -43.78 -4.48
CA LEU A 443 -1.71 -44.00 -5.90
C LEU A 443 -0.22 -43.77 -6.23
N ALA A 444 0.59 -43.32 -5.27
CA ALA A 444 2.03 -43.09 -5.45
C ALA A 444 2.88 -44.38 -5.40
N ALA A 445 2.33 -45.49 -4.92
CA ALA A 445 3.05 -46.76 -4.80
C ALA A 445 2.87 -47.64 -6.05
N CYS A 446 3.98 -48.03 -6.70
CA CYS A 446 4.00 -49.18 -7.62
C CYS A 446 4.52 -50.45 -6.89
N PRO A 447 4.00 -51.66 -7.18
CA PRO A 447 4.13 -52.82 -6.30
C PRO A 447 5.25 -53.80 -6.72
N ALA A 448 5.86 -54.48 -5.73
CA ALA A 448 5.87 -55.95 -5.63
C ALA A 448 6.75 -56.44 -4.45
N THR A 449 6.12 -57.08 -3.46
CA THR A 449 6.73 -58.15 -2.65
C THR A 449 6.01 -59.46 -2.98
N PRO A 450 6.70 -60.62 -3.12
CA PRO A 450 6.06 -61.87 -3.50
C PRO A 450 5.67 -62.70 -2.26
N SER A 451 4.44 -63.24 -2.26
CA SER A 451 3.98 -64.27 -1.33
C SER A 451 3.78 -65.61 -2.06
N THR A 452 4.00 -66.69 -1.32
CA THR A 452 4.47 -68.02 -1.75
C THR A 452 3.35 -69.07 -1.89
N SER A 453 3.65 -70.12 -2.70
CA SER A 453 3.05 -71.49 -2.75
C SER A 453 1.74 -71.67 -3.53
N ALA A 454 1.43 -72.77 -4.25
CA ALA A 454 2.14 -73.92 -4.84
C ALA A 454 1.15 -74.64 -5.78
N HIS A 455 1.59 -75.25 -6.91
CA HIS A 455 1.19 -76.59 -7.42
C HIS A 455 1.61 -76.88 -8.90
N SER A 456 2.53 -77.85 -9.04
CA SER A 456 2.72 -78.91 -10.07
C SER A 456 2.81 -78.63 -11.60
N SER A 457 4.06 -78.52 -12.10
CA SER A 457 4.84 -79.34 -13.11
C SER A 457 4.16 -80.11 -14.28
N PRO A 458 4.87 -80.53 -15.39
CA PRO A 458 6.22 -80.19 -15.96
C PRO A 458 6.22 -80.14 -17.54
N PRO A 459 7.32 -80.42 -18.29
CA PRO A 459 8.57 -79.66 -18.49
C PRO A 459 8.85 -79.35 -19.98
N ILE A 460 9.87 -78.53 -20.31
CA ILE A 460 10.87 -78.77 -21.38
C ILE A 460 12.01 -77.73 -21.24
N SER A 461 13.22 -78.22 -21.48
CA SER A 461 14.54 -77.68 -21.17
C SER A 461 14.86 -76.27 -21.66
N SER A 462 15.64 -75.53 -20.88
CA SER A 462 16.41 -74.35 -21.30
C SER A 462 17.92 -74.66 -21.33
N PRO A 463 18.70 -73.89 -22.12
CA PRO A 463 19.82 -73.21 -21.49
C PRO A 463 19.98 -71.73 -21.90
N LEU A 464 20.18 -70.90 -20.86
CA LEU A 464 20.92 -69.63 -20.79
C LEU A 464 20.52 -68.43 -21.69
N ARG A 465 19.69 -67.54 -21.13
CA ARG A 465 19.58 -66.12 -21.53
C ARG A 465 19.80 -65.21 -20.31
N ARG A 466 20.59 -64.15 -20.52
CA ARG A 466 21.06 -63.11 -19.57
C ARG A 466 20.00 -62.60 -18.57
N PRO A 467 20.42 -62.08 -17.39
CA PRO A 467 19.56 -61.30 -16.51
C PRO A 467 19.00 -60.09 -17.28
N ARG A 468 17.67 -59.95 -17.30
CA ARG A 468 16.97 -58.75 -17.77
C ARG A 468 17.03 -57.69 -16.67
N GLU A 469 17.62 -56.55 -16.97
CA GLU A 469 17.43 -55.31 -16.22
C GLU A 469 15.95 -54.87 -16.24
N PRO A 470 15.45 -54.20 -15.17
CA PRO A 470 14.09 -53.68 -15.15
C PRO A 470 13.92 -52.54 -16.18
N PRO A 471 12.72 -52.40 -16.80
CA PRO A 471 12.52 -51.43 -17.87
C PRO A 471 12.43 -50.00 -17.33
N SER A 472 13.38 -49.15 -17.71
CA SER A 472 13.32 -47.70 -17.57
C SER A 472 12.28 -47.12 -18.55
N SER A 473 11.07 -46.83 -18.10
CA SER A 473 10.14 -46.00 -18.88
C SER A 473 10.57 -44.52 -18.80
N PRO A 474 10.53 -43.73 -19.89
CA PRO A 474 10.83 -42.29 -19.82
C PRO A 474 9.78 -41.56 -18.99
N GLU A 475 10.18 -41.04 -17.83
CA GLU A 475 9.31 -40.27 -16.93
C GLU A 475 8.96 -38.91 -17.54
N THR A 476 7.73 -38.76 -18.03
CA THR A 476 7.22 -37.48 -18.52
C THR A 476 7.22 -36.41 -17.42
N PRO A 477 7.47 -35.12 -17.72
CA PRO A 477 7.49 -34.03 -16.73
C PRO A 477 6.23 -33.97 -15.84
N SER A 478 5.04 -34.23 -16.40
CA SER A 478 3.79 -34.27 -15.65
C SER A 478 3.76 -35.37 -14.59
N LYS A 479 4.37 -36.53 -14.87
CA LYS A 479 4.46 -37.65 -13.92
C LYS A 479 5.37 -37.29 -12.73
N ARG A 480 6.47 -36.55 -12.98
CA ARG A 480 7.36 -36.06 -11.91
C ARG A 480 6.66 -35.06 -11.00
N MET A 481 5.92 -34.12 -11.57
CA MET A 481 5.12 -33.16 -10.79
C MET A 481 4.06 -33.86 -9.96
N ARG A 482 3.35 -34.85 -10.52
CA ARG A 482 2.37 -35.64 -9.80
C ARG A 482 2.97 -36.37 -8.59
N ILE A 483 4.11 -37.05 -8.78
CA ILE A 483 4.81 -37.75 -7.69
C ILE A 483 5.23 -36.76 -6.60
N LEU A 484 5.79 -35.61 -6.97
CA LEU A 484 6.17 -34.58 -6.02
C LEU A 484 4.98 -34.03 -5.23
N THR A 485 3.87 -33.72 -5.90
CA THR A 485 2.65 -33.24 -5.25
C THR A 485 2.04 -34.28 -4.32
N SER A 486 2.01 -35.56 -4.72
CA SER A 486 1.49 -36.66 -3.91
C SER A 486 2.35 -36.91 -2.66
N ASN A 487 3.68 -36.83 -2.79
CA ASN A 487 4.58 -36.95 -1.64
C ASN A 487 4.44 -35.76 -0.66
N LEU A 488 4.21 -34.55 -1.18
CA LEU A 488 3.91 -33.39 -0.35
C LEU A 488 2.56 -33.54 0.36
N SER A 489 1.52 -34.03 -0.34
CA SER A 489 0.19 -34.26 0.25
C SER A 489 0.20 -35.34 1.34
N ALA A 490 1.09 -36.34 1.23
CA ALA A 490 1.27 -37.40 2.21
C ALA A 490 1.97 -36.95 3.50
N THR A 491 2.62 -35.78 3.51
CA THR A 491 3.42 -35.29 4.63
C THR A 491 2.57 -34.44 5.59
N THR A 492 2.64 -34.70 6.90
CA THR A 492 1.87 -33.94 7.90
C THR A 492 2.19 -32.44 7.94
N SER A 493 3.46 -32.07 7.73
CA SER A 493 3.94 -30.69 7.76
C SER A 493 3.83 -29.95 6.42
N ALA A 494 3.63 -30.64 5.29
CA ALA A 494 3.65 -30.04 3.95
C ALA A 494 2.38 -30.27 3.14
N SER A 495 1.45 -31.11 3.61
CA SER A 495 0.17 -31.40 2.94
C SER A 495 -0.67 -30.16 2.70
N PHE A 496 -0.55 -29.18 3.61
CA PHE A 496 -1.20 -27.89 3.46
C PHE A 496 -0.68 -27.09 2.26
N LEU A 497 0.50 -27.35 1.70
CA LEU A 497 0.99 -26.62 0.52
C LEU A 497 0.23 -27.01 -0.75
N THR A 498 -0.25 -28.25 -0.80
CA THR A 498 -0.94 -28.84 -1.95
C THR A 498 -2.45 -28.89 -1.78
N SER A 499 -2.96 -28.72 -0.55
CA SER A 499 -4.40 -28.73 -0.27
C SER A 499 -5.12 -27.50 -0.85
N LYS A 500 -6.44 -27.63 -1.06
CA LYS A 500 -7.31 -26.50 -1.45
C LYS A 500 -7.69 -25.61 -0.27
N ASP A 501 -7.41 -26.02 0.96
CA ASP A 501 -7.82 -25.29 2.15
C ASP A 501 -7.07 -23.96 2.27
N PRO A 502 -7.73 -22.88 2.71
CA PRO A 502 -7.08 -21.59 2.89
C PRO A 502 -6.03 -21.63 4.01
N TYR A 503 -4.99 -20.81 3.88
CA TYR A 503 -4.02 -20.58 4.95
C TYR A 503 -4.70 -19.92 6.17
N SER A 504 -4.60 -20.53 7.35
CA SER A 504 -5.15 -20.03 8.62
C SER A 504 -4.05 -19.73 9.64
N SER A 505 -4.37 -18.93 10.66
CA SER A 505 -3.45 -18.60 11.77
C SER A 505 -3.01 -19.81 12.60
N SER A 506 -3.73 -20.93 12.50
CA SER A 506 -3.39 -22.20 13.15
C SER A 506 -2.28 -22.98 12.44
N ILE A 507 -1.89 -22.60 11.22
CA ILE A 507 -0.82 -23.24 10.46
C ILE A 507 0.51 -22.53 10.78
N SER A 508 1.41 -23.22 11.49
CA SER A 508 2.76 -22.69 11.75
C SER A 508 3.55 -22.62 10.45
N LEU A 509 4.32 -21.53 10.30
CA LEU A 509 5.30 -21.43 9.22
C LEU A 509 6.31 -22.58 9.36
N PRO A 510 6.69 -23.26 8.27
CA PRO A 510 7.77 -24.23 8.32
C PRO A 510 9.02 -23.54 8.89
N ALA A 511 9.48 -24.01 10.05
CA ALA A 511 10.69 -23.48 10.68
C ALA A 511 11.87 -23.59 9.72
N LEU A 512 12.76 -22.59 9.72
CA LEU A 512 13.99 -22.73 8.96
C LEU A 512 14.76 -23.92 9.51
N LEU A 513 15.22 -24.84 8.64
CA LEU A 513 16.13 -25.90 9.04
C LEU A 513 17.46 -25.24 9.41
N GLU A 514 17.61 -24.87 10.68
CA GLU A 514 18.91 -24.59 11.27
C GLU A 514 19.64 -25.92 11.42
N LYS A 515 20.36 -26.33 10.39
CA LYS A 515 21.33 -27.43 10.54
C LYS A 515 22.50 -26.84 11.32
N GLU A 516 22.68 -27.26 12.57
CA GLU A 516 23.94 -27.02 13.29
C GLU A 516 25.07 -27.58 12.41
N LEU A 517 25.99 -26.71 11.99
CA LEU A 517 27.17 -27.13 11.26
C LEU A 517 27.93 -28.10 12.17
N ALA A 518 27.99 -29.38 11.78
CA ALA A 518 28.84 -30.35 12.45
C ALA A 518 30.25 -29.76 12.53
N THR A 519 30.85 -29.76 13.71
CA THR A 519 32.24 -29.32 13.91
C THR A 519 33.15 -30.27 13.15
N MET A 520 33.51 -29.89 11.91
CA MET A 520 34.46 -30.63 11.09
C MET A 520 35.86 -30.05 11.27
N GLU A 521 36.87 -30.91 11.21
CA GLU A 521 38.26 -30.47 11.14
C GLU A 521 38.51 -29.77 9.81
N GLU A 522 38.91 -28.49 9.85
CA GLU A 522 39.28 -27.74 8.65
C GLU A 522 40.48 -28.40 7.95
N PRO A 523 40.52 -28.43 6.60
CA PRO A 523 41.68 -28.94 5.88
C PRO A 523 42.91 -28.07 6.17
N ASP A 524 44.06 -28.69 6.40
CA ASP A 524 45.33 -27.98 6.53
C ASP A 524 45.76 -27.44 5.15
N TRP A 525 45.36 -26.20 4.86
CA TRP A 525 45.64 -25.51 3.60
C TRP A 525 47.11 -25.08 3.46
N ASP A 526 47.88 -25.04 4.56
CA ASP A 526 49.29 -24.65 4.54
C ASP A 526 50.16 -25.71 3.81
N LEU A 527 49.65 -26.94 3.70
CA LEU A 527 50.30 -28.03 2.95
C LEU A 527 50.42 -27.77 1.44
N ILE A 528 49.60 -26.88 0.86
CA ILE A 528 49.65 -26.53 -0.57
C ILE A 528 50.86 -25.64 -0.87
N GLY A 529 51.31 -24.85 0.11
CA GLY A 529 52.49 -23.99 -0.01
C GLY A 529 53.83 -24.71 0.17
N MET A 530 53.81 -25.97 0.62
CA MET A 530 55.00 -26.81 0.79
C MET A 530 55.45 -27.38 -0.55
N SER A 531 55.89 -26.52 -1.46
CA SER A 531 56.61 -26.91 -2.66
C SER A 531 57.93 -27.57 -2.24
N SER A 532 58.03 -28.88 -2.38
CA SER A 532 59.32 -29.57 -2.36
C SER A 532 60.09 -29.13 -3.61
N ASP A 533 61.12 -28.31 -3.44
CA ASP A 533 62.09 -28.02 -4.50
C ASP A 533 62.57 -29.36 -5.10
N PRO A 534 62.46 -29.60 -6.42
CA PRO A 534 62.89 -30.85 -7.04
C PRO A 534 64.37 -31.18 -6.82
N SER A 535 65.16 -30.21 -6.37
CA SER A 535 66.58 -30.35 -6.05
C SER A 535 66.87 -30.92 -4.65
N GLN A 536 65.89 -31.00 -3.76
CA GLN A 536 66.05 -31.54 -2.40
C GLN A 536 65.66 -33.03 -2.32
N TYR A 537 66.63 -33.89 -2.03
CA TYR A 537 66.38 -35.31 -1.78
C TYR A 537 65.65 -35.52 -0.45
N ILE A 538 64.36 -35.89 -0.52
CA ILE A 538 63.55 -36.25 0.63
C ILE A 538 63.62 -37.77 0.81
N GLY A 539 64.00 -38.25 2.00
CA GLY A 539 64.03 -39.70 2.28
C GLY A 539 62.65 -40.35 2.12
N LYS A 540 62.60 -41.61 1.68
CA LYS A 540 61.36 -42.38 1.39
C LYS A 540 60.31 -42.31 2.53
N GLU A 541 60.77 -42.34 3.77
CA GLU A 541 59.91 -42.29 4.96
C GLU A 541 59.29 -40.89 5.17
N SER A 542 60.03 -39.83 4.85
CA SER A 542 59.54 -38.44 4.92
C SER A 542 58.55 -38.15 3.79
N MET A 543 58.79 -38.67 2.59
CA MET A 543 57.80 -38.66 1.50
C MET A 543 56.53 -39.41 1.90
N GLY A 544 56.65 -40.58 2.53
CA GLY A 544 55.50 -41.34 3.04
C GLY A 544 54.66 -40.54 4.04
N ARG A 545 55.30 -39.83 4.98
CA ARG A 545 54.62 -38.94 5.94
C ARG A 545 53.92 -37.76 5.25
N GLN A 546 54.53 -37.16 4.25
CA GLN A 546 53.95 -36.03 3.52
C GLN A 546 52.74 -36.48 2.68
N ILE A 547 52.84 -37.62 1.99
CA ILE A 547 51.72 -38.23 1.26
C ILE A 547 50.56 -38.54 2.20
N PHE A 548 50.83 -39.11 3.38
CA PHE A 548 49.81 -39.39 4.38
C PHE A 548 49.07 -38.11 4.84
N ARG A 549 49.81 -37.04 5.15
CA ARG A 549 49.23 -35.73 5.54
C ARG A 549 48.40 -35.10 4.43
N LEU A 550 48.93 -35.06 3.20
CA LEU A 550 48.20 -34.54 2.04
C LEU A 550 46.93 -35.35 1.74
N THR A 551 46.99 -36.68 1.90
CA THR A 551 45.83 -37.54 1.72
C THR A 551 44.76 -37.29 2.79
N GLY A 552 45.17 -37.08 4.04
CA GLY A 552 44.26 -36.71 5.13
C GLY A 552 43.59 -35.35 4.90
N ALA A 553 44.36 -34.32 4.56
CA ALA A 553 43.82 -32.98 4.26
C ALA A 553 42.87 -32.99 3.04
N LEU A 554 43.21 -33.76 1.99
CA LEU A 554 42.35 -33.94 0.83
C LEU A 554 41.04 -34.66 1.19
N SER A 555 41.09 -35.64 2.09
CA SER A 555 39.89 -36.32 2.61
C SER A 555 38.98 -35.34 3.36
N ASN A 556 39.54 -34.52 4.24
CA ASN A 556 38.79 -33.50 4.98
C ASN A 556 38.17 -32.44 4.04
N ALA A 557 38.92 -32.00 3.02
CA ALA A 557 38.40 -31.05 2.02
C ALA A 557 37.24 -31.63 1.21
N LYS A 558 37.31 -32.91 0.82
CA LYS A 558 36.20 -33.60 0.14
C LYS A 558 34.95 -33.66 1.02
N SER A 559 35.10 -34.01 2.29
CA SER A 559 33.97 -34.06 3.22
C SER A 559 33.35 -32.67 3.43
N LEU A 560 34.16 -31.61 3.51
CA LEU A 560 33.68 -30.23 3.61
C LEU A 560 32.85 -29.82 2.39
N ILE A 561 33.32 -30.15 1.18
CA ILE A 561 32.59 -29.88 -0.08
C ILE A 561 31.25 -30.61 -0.10
N GLU A 562 31.21 -31.87 0.34
CA GLU A 562 29.98 -32.66 0.38
C GLU A 562 28.96 -32.03 1.34
N VAL A 563 29.40 -31.60 2.52
CA VAL A 563 28.53 -30.90 3.49
C VAL A 563 28.04 -29.56 2.96
N HIS A 564 28.90 -28.78 2.28
CA HIS A 564 28.46 -27.54 1.63
C HIS A 564 27.42 -27.79 0.55
N ARG A 565 27.60 -28.84 -0.26
CA ARG A 565 26.63 -29.23 -1.29
C ARG A 565 25.30 -29.63 -0.67
N GLU A 566 25.29 -30.42 0.40
CA GLU A 566 24.07 -30.76 1.14
C GLU A 566 23.37 -29.50 1.69
N ASN A 567 24.13 -28.54 2.21
CA ASN A 567 23.58 -27.29 2.73
C ASN A 567 22.97 -26.43 1.62
N GLU A 568 23.62 -26.35 0.46
CA GLU A 568 23.07 -25.67 -0.72
C GLU A 568 21.76 -26.32 -1.19
N GLU A 569 21.71 -27.66 -1.21
CA GLU A 569 20.50 -28.42 -1.53
C GLU A 569 19.38 -28.14 -0.52
N ALA A 570 19.69 -28.09 0.78
CA ALA A 570 18.74 -27.75 1.83
C ALA A 570 18.20 -26.31 1.70
N TRP A 571 19.06 -25.32 1.47
CA TRP A 571 18.65 -23.93 1.26
C TRP A 571 17.82 -23.75 -0.02
N ALA A 572 18.17 -24.47 -1.09
CA ALA A 572 17.40 -24.47 -2.33
C ALA A 572 16.00 -25.07 -2.13
N ALA A 573 15.89 -26.20 -1.43
CA ALA A 573 14.61 -26.82 -1.08
C ALA A 573 13.75 -25.89 -0.22
N GLN A 574 14.37 -25.23 0.74
CA GLN A 574 13.70 -24.26 1.60
C GLN A 574 13.17 -23.04 0.85
N ALA A 575 13.92 -22.51 -0.11
CA ALA A 575 13.47 -21.41 -0.95
C ALA A 575 12.23 -21.79 -1.79
N VAL A 576 12.16 -23.04 -2.26
CA VAL A 576 10.97 -23.57 -2.97
C VAL A 576 9.77 -23.64 -2.02
N LEU A 577 9.95 -24.18 -0.80
CA LEU A 577 8.87 -24.27 0.20
C LEU A 577 8.35 -22.89 0.62
N GLN A 578 9.24 -21.91 0.81
CA GLN A 578 8.86 -20.53 1.12
C GLN A 578 8.11 -19.85 -0.03
N ASP A 579 8.45 -20.12 -1.30
CA ASP A 579 7.67 -19.59 -2.42
C ASP A 579 6.25 -20.19 -2.43
N LEU A 580 6.12 -21.50 -2.22
CA LEU A 580 4.83 -22.19 -2.18
C LEU A 580 3.94 -21.66 -1.05
N THR A 581 4.48 -21.45 0.16
CA THR A 581 3.72 -20.85 1.27
C THR A 581 3.26 -19.43 0.94
N LEU A 582 4.15 -18.59 0.40
CA LEU A 582 3.83 -17.21 0.03
C LEU A 582 2.75 -17.14 -1.06
N VAL A 583 2.82 -18.00 -2.08
CA VAL A 583 1.77 -18.09 -3.12
C VAL A 583 0.42 -18.45 -2.50
N LYS A 584 0.40 -19.38 -1.56
CA LYS A 584 -0.84 -19.79 -0.87
C LYS A 584 -1.40 -18.67 0.01
N MET A 585 -0.56 -17.96 0.76
CA MET A 585 -0.96 -16.77 1.53
C MET A 585 -1.51 -15.66 0.63
N LYS A 586 -0.85 -15.40 -0.50
CA LYS A 586 -1.30 -14.41 -1.48
C LYS A 586 -2.69 -14.72 -2.02
N ARG A 587 -2.98 -15.99 -2.35
CA ARG A 587 -4.33 -16.41 -2.79
C ARG A 587 -5.40 -16.12 -1.73
N VAL A 588 -5.10 -16.35 -0.45
CA VAL A 588 -6.02 -16.03 0.66
C VAL A 588 -6.26 -14.52 0.77
N ILE A 589 -5.21 -13.70 0.69
CA ILE A 589 -5.32 -12.24 0.73
C ILE A 589 -6.15 -11.74 -0.45
N VAL A 590 -5.88 -12.23 -1.67
CA VAL A 590 -6.66 -11.85 -2.87
C VAL A 590 -8.12 -12.21 -2.68
N ALA A 591 -8.45 -13.43 -2.24
CA ALA A 591 -9.83 -13.84 -1.99
C ALA A 591 -10.50 -13.01 -0.87
N GLN A 592 -9.76 -12.59 0.15
CA GLN A 592 -10.27 -11.68 1.19
C GLN A 592 -10.52 -10.27 0.65
N GLU A 593 -9.62 -9.73 -0.16
CA GLU A 593 -9.78 -8.43 -0.82
C GLU A 593 -10.94 -8.44 -1.82
N GLU A 594 -11.13 -9.53 -2.57
CA GLU A 594 -12.31 -9.74 -3.43
C GLU A 594 -13.59 -9.79 -2.60
N ARG A 595 -13.64 -10.55 -1.51
CA ARG A 595 -14.81 -10.56 -0.60
C ARG A 595 -15.09 -9.18 0.02
N LYS A 596 -14.04 -8.42 0.38
CA LYS A 596 -14.19 -7.04 0.85
C LYS A 596 -14.71 -6.14 -0.26
N LYS A 597 -14.22 -6.30 -1.49
CA LYS A 597 -14.70 -5.57 -2.66
C LYS A 597 -16.16 -5.88 -2.94
N ASP A 598 -16.59 -7.15 -2.91
CA ASP A 598 -17.98 -7.57 -3.09
C ASP A 598 -18.89 -7.00 -1.99
N LYS A 599 -18.40 -6.98 -0.74
CA LYS A 599 -19.12 -6.37 0.38
C LYS A 599 -19.22 -4.85 0.21
N LYS A 600 -18.14 -4.21 -0.25
CA LYS A 600 -18.08 -2.77 -0.52
C LYS A 600 -18.87 -2.40 -1.77
N GLU A 601 -19.05 -3.28 -2.76
CA GLU A 601 -19.96 -3.09 -3.90
C GLU A 601 -21.43 -3.15 -3.45
N LYS A 602 -21.74 -4.02 -2.48
CA LYS A 602 -23.05 -4.05 -1.81
C LYS A 602 -23.31 -2.79 -0.96
N ASP A 603 -22.28 -2.27 -0.29
CA ASP A 603 -22.38 -1.12 0.61
C ASP A 603 -22.10 0.24 -0.08
N ASN A 604 -21.47 0.25 -1.26
CA ASN A 604 -21.01 1.41 -2.04
C ASN A 604 -20.90 1.10 -3.56
N ILE A 605 -22.03 1.28 -4.22
CA ILE A 605 -22.31 1.60 -5.64
C ILE A 605 -21.10 1.85 -6.55
N SER A 606 -20.72 0.83 -7.33
CA SER A 606 -19.91 1.01 -8.54
C SER A 606 -20.77 1.62 -9.65
N LEU A 607 -20.42 2.82 -10.12
CA LEU A 607 -21.07 3.44 -11.27
C LEU A 607 -20.75 2.65 -12.56
N PRO A 608 -21.62 2.63 -13.58
CA PRO A 608 -21.37 1.90 -14.84
C PRO A 608 -20.15 2.45 -15.62
N GLY A 609 -19.19 1.60 -15.98
CA GLY A 609 -17.95 1.98 -16.69
C GLY A 609 -16.72 1.18 -16.21
N PRO A 610 -15.48 1.55 -16.64
CA PRO A 610 -14.27 0.87 -16.16
C PRO A 610 -14.21 1.00 -14.62
N GLY A 611 -13.80 -0.08 -13.93
CA GLY A 611 -13.93 -0.23 -12.46
C GLY A 611 -13.26 0.87 -11.62
N GLU A 612 -13.29 0.74 -10.29
CA GLU A 612 -12.64 1.73 -9.40
C GLU A 612 -11.17 1.98 -9.83
N GLY A 613 -10.80 3.27 -9.98
CA GLY A 613 -9.43 3.70 -10.28
C GLY A 613 -9.13 4.18 -11.70
N TYR A 614 -10.11 4.15 -12.61
CA TYR A 614 -9.96 4.64 -13.99
C TYR A 614 -10.59 6.01 -14.23
N ALA A 615 -10.11 6.70 -15.26
CA ALA A 615 -10.77 7.88 -15.79
C ALA A 615 -12.12 7.55 -16.43
N ARG A 616 -13.01 8.53 -16.45
CA ARG A 616 -14.39 8.34 -16.90
C ARG A 616 -15.00 9.65 -17.42
N ILE A 617 -15.85 9.57 -18.43
CA ILE A 617 -16.77 10.64 -18.83
C ILE A 617 -17.93 10.64 -17.84
N TRP A 618 -18.11 11.75 -17.14
CA TRP A 618 -19.21 11.94 -16.20
C TRP A 618 -20.51 12.34 -16.89
N SER A 619 -20.41 12.99 -18.05
CA SER A 619 -21.54 13.41 -18.88
C SER A 619 -21.98 12.29 -19.85
N ASP A 620 -22.41 11.16 -19.31
CA ASP A 620 -22.89 10.01 -20.09
C ASP A 620 -24.34 9.68 -19.68
N GLU A 621 -25.21 9.42 -20.65
CA GLU A 621 -26.61 9.07 -20.44
C GLU A 621 -26.75 7.79 -19.59
N SER A 622 -25.84 6.84 -19.74
CA SER A 622 -25.82 5.61 -18.92
C SER A 622 -25.61 5.88 -17.43
N ILE A 623 -24.86 6.94 -17.09
CA ILE A 623 -24.66 7.38 -15.70
C ILE A 623 -25.93 8.04 -15.18
N LEU A 624 -26.64 8.79 -16.03
CA LEU A 624 -27.91 9.42 -15.69
C LEU A 624 -29.00 8.38 -15.40
N GLU A 625 -29.17 7.39 -16.28
CA GLU A 625 -30.12 6.29 -16.11
C GLU A 625 -29.84 5.50 -14.82
N PHE A 626 -28.57 5.20 -14.56
CA PHE A 626 -28.15 4.51 -13.34
C PHE A 626 -28.49 5.31 -12.08
N LYS A 627 -28.23 6.62 -12.08
CA LYS A 627 -28.57 7.50 -10.95
C LYS A 627 -30.09 7.60 -10.74
N ARG A 628 -30.86 7.66 -11.82
CA ARG A 628 -32.33 7.70 -11.75
C ARG A 628 -32.89 6.43 -11.13
N LYS A 629 -32.48 5.26 -11.63
CA LYS A 629 -32.91 3.95 -11.11
C LYS A 629 -32.60 3.81 -9.61
N LYS A 630 -31.41 4.25 -9.19
CA LYS A 630 -31.02 4.19 -7.78
C LYS A 630 -31.86 5.12 -6.89
N ARG A 631 -32.22 6.31 -7.38
CA ARG A 631 -33.11 7.22 -6.65
C ARG A 631 -34.49 6.59 -6.45
N GLU A 632 -35.02 5.96 -7.51
CA GLU A 632 -36.28 5.22 -7.45
C GLU A 632 -36.21 4.08 -6.42
N GLU A 633 -35.12 3.31 -6.38
CA GLU A 633 -34.88 2.27 -5.37
C GLU A 633 -34.81 2.85 -3.93
N GLN A 634 -34.09 3.96 -3.73
CA GLN A 634 -33.98 4.63 -2.44
C GLN A 634 -35.32 5.21 -1.97
N GLU A 635 -36.11 5.79 -2.87
CA GLU A 635 -37.45 6.28 -2.58
C GLU A 635 -38.40 5.14 -2.22
N GLN A 636 -38.30 4.01 -2.92
CA GLN A 636 -39.07 2.80 -2.59
C GLN A 636 -38.67 2.25 -1.22
N GLU A 637 -37.38 2.18 -0.90
CA GLU A 637 -36.91 1.73 0.40
C GLU A 637 -37.32 2.69 1.53
N ALA A 638 -37.24 4.00 1.30
CA ALA A 638 -37.69 5.01 2.25
C ALA A 638 -39.20 4.91 2.50
N LYS A 639 -40.01 4.75 1.44
CA LYS A 639 -41.46 4.52 1.55
C LYS A 639 -41.76 3.24 2.31
N ALA A 640 -41.07 2.15 2.01
CA ALA A 640 -41.23 0.88 2.73
C ALA A 640 -40.82 0.98 4.20
N LYS A 641 -39.78 1.78 4.52
CA LYS A 641 -39.35 2.05 5.90
C LYS A 641 -40.38 2.89 6.65
N GLU A 642 -40.96 3.90 6.00
CA GLU A 642 -42.03 4.72 6.57
C GLU A 642 -43.30 3.90 6.81
N GLU A 643 -43.68 3.03 5.86
CA GLU A 643 -44.80 2.10 5.99
C GLU A 643 -44.57 1.09 7.13
N ARG A 644 -43.36 0.55 7.25
CA ARG A 644 -42.98 -0.31 8.40
C ARG A 644 -43.05 0.45 9.72
N ALA A 645 -42.69 1.73 9.76
CA ALA A 645 -42.78 2.56 10.96
C ALA A 645 -44.24 2.81 11.35
N LYS A 646 -45.10 3.16 10.39
CA LYS A 646 -46.56 3.30 10.59
C LYS A 646 -47.19 2.00 11.09
N ASN A 647 -46.88 0.87 10.45
CA ASN A 647 -47.38 -0.44 10.87
C ASN A 647 -46.93 -0.81 12.30
N LYS A 648 -45.71 -0.44 12.71
CA LYS A 648 -45.24 -0.65 14.09
C LYS A 648 -46.02 0.21 15.09
N GLU A 649 -46.27 1.48 14.77
CA GLU A 649 -47.03 2.37 15.65
C GLU A 649 -48.49 1.93 15.78
N ASP A 650 -49.13 1.56 14.66
CA ASP A 650 -50.50 1.01 14.66
C ASP A 650 -50.59 -0.27 15.49
N MET A 651 -49.60 -1.15 15.40
CA MET A 651 -49.53 -2.37 16.23
C MET A 651 -49.34 -2.05 17.71
N LYS A 652 -48.57 -1.00 18.05
CA LYS A 652 -48.39 -0.55 19.43
C LYS A 652 -49.70 0.00 20.01
N ILE A 653 -50.44 0.80 19.24
CA ILE A 653 -51.77 1.32 19.61
C ILE A 653 -52.75 0.16 19.82
N LYS A 654 -52.79 -0.81 18.89
CA LYS A 654 -53.65 -2.00 19.02
C LYS A 654 -53.30 -2.84 20.26
N LYS A 655 -52.01 -3.04 20.57
CA LYS A 655 -51.57 -3.77 21.77
C LYS A 655 -51.95 -3.05 23.06
N ALA A 656 -51.84 -1.72 23.10
CA ALA A 656 -52.24 -0.92 24.26
C ALA A 656 -53.76 -0.97 24.49
N ALA A 657 -54.57 -0.88 23.42
CA ALA A 657 -56.03 -0.99 23.51
C ALA A 657 -56.47 -2.39 23.97
N PHE A 658 -55.83 -3.45 23.44
CA PHE A 658 -56.03 -4.82 23.90
C PHE A 658 -55.75 -4.98 25.40
N GLU A 659 -54.63 -4.44 25.90
CA GLU A 659 -54.28 -4.57 27.32
C GLU A 659 -55.24 -3.76 28.22
N ALA A 660 -55.73 -2.60 27.75
CA ALA A 660 -56.73 -1.81 28.45
C ALA A 660 -58.09 -2.55 28.56
N GLU A 661 -58.55 -3.20 27.48
CA GLU A 661 -59.76 -4.01 27.51
C GLU A 661 -59.60 -5.23 28.42
N TRP A 662 -58.46 -5.92 28.36
CA TRP A 662 -58.15 -7.02 29.28
C TRP A 662 -58.20 -6.57 30.74
N LYS A 663 -57.60 -5.41 31.05
CA LYS A 663 -57.63 -4.83 32.40
C LYS A 663 -59.07 -4.54 32.86
N SER A 664 -59.90 -3.96 32.00
CA SER A 664 -61.31 -3.68 32.31
C SER A 664 -62.12 -4.94 32.59
N ILE A 665 -61.90 -6.01 31.81
CA ILE A 665 -62.53 -7.31 32.01
C ILE A 665 -62.11 -7.91 33.36
N MET A 666 -60.83 -7.84 33.71
CA MET A 666 -60.31 -8.34 34.98
C MET A 666 -60.85 -7.56 36.18
N GLU A 667 -60.91 -6.23 36.09
CA GLU A 667 -61.51 -5.38 37.14
C GLU A 667 -63.01 -5.63 37.31
N GLY A 668 -63.74 -5.84 36.22
CA GLY A 668 -65.15 -6.24 36.25
C GLY A 668 -65.34 -7.62 36.89
N HIS A 669 -64.47 -8.58 36.56
CA HIS A 669 -64.51 -9.91 37.16
C HIS A 669 -64.17 -9.89 38.64
N GLN A 670 -63.16 -9.12 39.06
CA GLN A 670 -62.79 -9.01 40.46
C GLN A 670 -63.96 -8.46 41.30
N ARG A 671 -64.63 -7.40 40.82
CA ARG A 671 -65.85 -6.90 41.46
C ARG A 671 -66.94 -7.97 41.57
N ALA A 672 -67.19 -8.71 40.49
CA ALA A 672 -68.17 -9.80 40.53
C ALA A 672 -67.78 -10.92 41.51
N VAL A 673 -66.49 -11.23 41.63
CA VAL A 673 -65.99 -12.23 42.60
C VAL A 673 -66.12 -11.71 44.04
N ASP A 674 -65.87 -10.43 44.28
CA ASP A 674 -66.02 -9.81 45.60
C ASP A 674 -67.49 -9.77 46.04
N GLU A 675 -68.40 -9.39 45.13
CA GLU A 675 -69.86 -9.46 45.34
C GLU A 675 -70.32 -10.89 45.62
N TRP A 676 -69.82 -11.85 44.83
CA TRP A 676 -70.10 -13.28 45.02
C TRP A 676 -69.58 -13.80 46.37
N ASN A 677 -68.38 -13.40 46.79
CA ASN A 677 -67.81 -13.77 48.08
C ASN A 677 -68.66 -13.22 49.24
N GLU A 678 -69.12 -11.99 49.12
CA GLU A 678 -69.99 -11.34 50.12
C GLU A 678 -71.37 -12.01 50.18
N GLU A 679 -71.94 -12.39 49.04
CA GLU A 679 -73.19 -13.15 48.98
C GLU A 679 -73.03 -14.57 49.58
N CYS A 680 -71.93 -15.26 49.25
CA CYS A 680 -71.58 -16.53 49.87
C CYS A 680 -71.39 -16.41 51.38
N ARG A 681 -70.80 -15.30 51.86
CA ARG A 681 -70.63 -15.01 53.30
C ARG A 681 -71.99 -14.86 53.99
N LYS A 682 -72.93 -14.10 53.40
CA LYS A 682 -74.30 -13.96 53.91
C LYS A 682 -75.07 -15.29 53.91
N LEU A 683 -74.93 -16.10 52.86
CA LEU A 683 -75.56 -17.42 52.77
C LEU A 683 -74.99 -18.40 53.82
N LYS A 684 -73.69 -18.27 54.14
CA LYS A 684 -73.03 -19.02 55.21
C LYS A 684 -73.54 -18.62 56.61
N GLU A 685 -73.69 -17.32 56.85
CA GLU A 685 -74.25 -16.77 58.10
C GLU A 685 -75.72 -17.20 58.32
N ASN A 686 -76.47 -17.38 57.24
CA ASN A 686 -77.86 -17.86 57.26
C ASN A 686 -78.02 -19.41 57.27
N GLY A 687 -76.93 -20.17 57.38
CA GLY A 687 -76.96 -21.63 57.52
C GLY A 687 -77.32 -22.42 56.25
N VAL A 688 -77.22 -21.82 55.06
CA VAL A 688 -77.55 -22.46 53.78
C VAL A 688 -76.45 -23.46 53.37
N LYS A 689 -76.85 -24.66 52.91
CA LYS A 689 -75.92 -25.71 52.47
C LYS A 689 -75.13 -25.25 51.24
N LYS A 690 -73.82 -25.52 51.22
CA LYS A 690 -72.86 -25.11 50.16
C LYS A 690 -73.26 -25.47 48.72
N LYS A 691 -74.05 -26.54 48.55
CA LYS A 691 -74.56 -26.99 47.25
C LYS A 691 -75.57 -26.02 46.60
N ASP A 692 -76.19 -25.16 47.40
CA ASP A 692 -77.23 -24.20 46.98
C ASP A 692 -76.64 -22.77 46.86
N TRP A 693 -75.30 -22.64 46.88
CA TRP A 693 -74.61 -21.37 46.68
C TRP A 693 -74.54 -21.01 45.19
N PRO A 694 -74.57 -19.71 44.84
CA PRO A 694 -74.42 -19.26 43.47
C PRO A 694 -73.06 -19.70 42.91
N TRP A 695 -72.99 -19.92 41.60
CA TRP A 695 -71.75 -20.35 40.95
C TRP A 695 -70.76 -19.19 40.87
N LYS A 696 -69.47 -19.51 40.98
CA LYS A 696 -68.42 -18.50 40.89
C LYS A 696 -68.45 -17.84 39.50
N PRO A 697 -68.38 -16.50 39.41
CA PRO A 697 -68.26 -15.81 38.14
C PRO A 697 -67.09 -16.34 37.29
N THR A 698 -67.20 -16.25 35.97
CA THR A 698 -66.14 -16.60 35.00
C THR A 698 -65.88 -15.44 34.04
N HIS A 699 -64.73 -15.42 33.37
CA HIS A 699 -64.38 -14.42 32.36
C HIS A 699 -63.76 -15.09 31.13
N ILE A 700 -63.73 -14.38 29.99
CA ILE A 700 -63.03 -14.81 28.77
C ILE A 700 -61.52 -14.94 29.03
N SER A 701 -60.83 -15.90 28.41
CA SER A 701 -59.38 -16.04 28.60
C SER A 701 -58.60 -14.98 27.79
N LYS A 702 -57.44 -14.54 28.29
CA LYS A 702 -56.56 -13.59 27.56
C LYS A 702 -56.16 -14.11 26.18
N LYS A 703 -56.08 -15.43 26.01
CA LYS A 703 -55.79 -16.11 24.74
C LYS A 703 -56.95 -15.95 23.75
N ASP A 704 -58.19 -16.14 24.20
CA ASP A 704 -59.37 -16.00 23.34
C ASP A 704 -59.61 -14.54 22.93
N LEU A 705 -59.38 -13.60 23.86
CA LEU A 705 -59.44 -12.16 23.56
C LEU A 705 -58.35 -11.75 22.55
N SER A 706 -57.15 -12.32 22.66
CA SER A 706 -56.05 -12.08 21.71
C SER A 706 -56.40 -12.58 20.30
N VAL A 707 -57.06 -13.75 20.19
CA VAL A 707 -57.54 -14.28 18.91
C VAL A 707 -58.60 -13.36 18.29
N GLN A 708 -59.47 -12.73 19.08
CA GLN A 708 -60.45 -11.75 18.58
C GLN A 708 -59.79 -10.47 18.04
N TRP A 709 -58.74 -9.99 18.70
CA TRP A 709 -58.05 -8.74 18.32
C TRP A 709 -57.04 -8.88 17.18
N PHE A 710 -56.28 -9.97 17.16
CA PHE A 710 -55.14 -10.16 16.25
C PHE A 710 -55.33 -11.31 15.25
N GLY A 711 -56.45 -12.03 15.31
CA GLY A 711 -56.74 -13.19 14.48
C GLY A 711 -55.95 -14.45 14.90
N THR A 712 -56.24 -15.58 14.24
CA THR A 712 -55.61 -16.89 14.49
C THR A 712 -54.20 -16.99 13.89
N ASN A 713 -53.30 -16.04 14.17
CA ASN A 713 -51.94 -16.11 13.65
C ASN A 713 -50.98 -16.72 14.68
N ARG A 714 -50.54 -17.96 14.43
CA ARG A 714 -49.68 -18.80 15.31
C ARG A 714 -48.34 -18.19 15.74
N LYS A 715 -47.93 -17.02 15.23
CA LYS A 715 -46.68 -16.34 15.60
C LYS A 715 -46.82 -15.35 16.77
N ALA A 716 -48.03 -14.96 17.17
CA ALA A 716 -48.23 -14.06 18.32
C ALA A 716 -48.20 -14.77 19.68
N SER A 717 -48.25 -16.12 19.71
CA SER A 717 -48.26 -16.89 20.96
C SER A 717 -46.88 -17.14 21.57
N GLN A 718 -45.79 -16.71 20.95
CA GLN A 718 -44.42 -16.92 21.44
C GLN A 718 -43.75 -15.69 22.06
N THR A 719 -44.35 -14.49 21.97
CA THR A 719 -43.76 -13.25 22.48
C THR A 719 -44.47 -12.70 23.72
N VAL A 720 -45.15 -13.55 24.48
CA VAL A 720 -45.82 -13.16 25.75
C VAL A 720 -45.08 -13.74 26.97
N ASP A 721 -44.20 -14.73 26.78
CA ASP A 721 -43.50 -15.41 27.88
C ASP A 721 -41.97 -15.20 27.87
N GLY A 722 -41.46 -14.12 27.26
CA GLY A 722 -40.01 -13.90 27.19
C GLY A 722 -39.66 -12.44 26.98
N ASP A 723 -39.80 -11.63 28.04
CA ASP A 723 -39.17 -10.31 28.18
C ASP A 723 -39.03 -9.99 29.69
N GLU A 724 -38.30 -10.84 30.42
CA GLU A 724 -37.62 -10.48 31.67
C GLU A 724 -36.26 -11.19 31.65
N GLU A 725 -35.31 -10.67 30.87
CA GLU A 725 -33.86 -10.74 31.15
C GLU A 725 -33.06 -10.03 30.05
N GLY A 726 -32.23 -9.06 30.45
CA GLY A 726 -31.07 -8.64 29.65
C GLY A 726 -31.12 -7.24 29.04
N ALA A 727 -31.13 -6.19 29.87
CA ALA A 727 -30.73 -4.85 29.42
C ALA A 727 -30.08 -4.01 30.54
N GLU A 728 -29.03 -4.52 31.20
CA GLU A 728 -28.03 -3.65 31.84
C GLU A 728 -26.63 -4.21 31.58
N GLY A 729 -25.92 -3.58 30.64
CA GLY A 729 -24.51 -3.79 30.34
C GLY A 729 -23.86 -2.43 30.12
N GLY A 730 -23.95 -1.58 31.14
CA GLY A 730 -23.25 -0.31 31.23
C GLY A 730 -21.89 -0.49 31.92
N GLU A 731 -20.84 -0.15 31.19
CA GLU A 731 -19.51 0.30 31.62
C GLU A 731 -19.17 0.19 33.12
N GLY A 732 -18.52 -0.92 33.50
CA GLY A 732 -17.83 -1.06 34.79
C GLY A 732 -16.42 -0.48 34.71
N ASN A 733 -16.27 0.72 35.26
CA ASN A 733 -14.97 1.33 35.58
C ASN A 733 -14.55 0.94 37.00
N ASN A 734 -13.24 0.87 37.17
CA ASN A 734 -12.45 0.37 38.30
C ASN A 734 -12.57 1.23 39.59
N GLU A 735 -12.67 0.62 40.78
CA GLU A 735 -12.15 1.05 42.12
C GLU A 735 -12.83 0.21 43.24
N ARG A 736 -12.11 -0.72 43.90
CA ARG A 736 -11.43 -0.59 45.22
C ARG A 736 -12.32 -0.31 46.44
N ASN A 737 -12.33 -1.30 47.34
CA ASN A 737 -12.33 -1.26 48.83
C ASN A 737 -13.31 -2.33 49.37
N GLU A 738 -12.79 -3.42 49.93
CA GLU A 738 -12.38 -3.58 51.34
C GLU A 738 -13.57 -3.80 52.28
N ASP A 739 -13.45 -4.91 53.01
CA ASP A 739 -13.99 -5.24 54.32
C ASP A 739 -15.42 -5.81 54.44
N GLY A 740 -15.44 -7.10 54.84
CA GLY A 740 -15.72 -7.39 56.25
C GLY A 740 -17.10 -7.96 56.59
N GLU A 741 -17.10 -9.24 56.95
CA GLU A 741 -17.72 -9.80 58.17
C GLU A 741 -19.23 -9.61 58.41
N MET A 742 -19.98 -10.72 58.38
CA MET A 742 -20.35 -11.54 59.56
C MET A 742 -21.65 -12.34 59.31
N ASP A 743 -21.50 -13.67 59.38
CA ASP A 743 -22.25 -14.62 60.22
C ASP A 743 -23.80 -14.62 60.20
N GLU A 744 -24.40 -15.72 59.72
CA GLU A 744 -25.00 -16.84 60.51
C GLU A 744 -26.54 -16.64 60.51
N ASP A 745 -27.41 -17.60 60.18
CA ASP A 745 -27.40 -19.08 60.32
C ASP A 745 -27.92 -19.81 59.07
#